data_AF-A0A0K2H356-F1
#
_entry.id   AF-A0A0K2H356-F1
#
_cell.length_a   1.000
_cell.length_b   1.000
_cell.length_c   1.000
_cell.angle_alpha   90.00
_cell.angle_beta   90.00
_cell.angle_gamma   90.00
#
_symmetry.space_group_name_H-M   'P 1'
#
loop_
_entity.id
_entity.type
_entity.pdbx_description
1 polymer ?
#
loop_
_entity_poly.entity_id
_entity_poly.type
_entity_poly.pdbx_seq_one_letter_code
_entity_poly.pdbx_strand_id
1 'polypeptide(L)'
;MTNADPSPSAAERTEEERSGSKLKNAAKSAASRAKSRLYYLPVLPWGPVLSMPNKLWWPVVSVIAVVQLVERAFVLTGRTFYWDDFIVVGHLYDKPLLSKEFLLQDHDGHLAPLSFLTQGLAAIIAPWNWWLPAAILLFLSSALTVALAKLFEHITGRTWASAFLIAMVAWSPLGLPGGTWWSAGINALPFHLAFVVFLTIAVRTTLRREVPPKPINYIGAFLILLVALGFFEKSLAIAPVSLLLVSALAYMERRNVKEVLRRGVNIWMPTMLLTAGWALWYYFGVPHTVSHARSNLKPELFFNGLGQIFSGMAGGPGRWERWLPGQPFADASAGLITVGGIALLVLSAILIGRDYRGWAPWTIAVAYIFATLMAITIFRSGENTSGLLAHTLHYYADVAIVIGVCIGISCAGTPPPSEAPAPLPKRTRSMLWLLGAVLAVSSSISVVTYRAAWQDDATTAWLDTTQRSLAALKAEADAAGENKALDYNLIDQPVPFEVLLPVAAPTNMYSHVFDKTDDRPQFDRVTGVTRMFGADGALIDAKVSEVTRVQDGPVEQCGHEIVVGDNGSAKVEIPLNGIIKLGDWVLEFPATASENMDVRLSLPNPFETEEQTLAGSTVVHMNDQLRPRYVNLNGGGNTLRVTIEKATPGATLCMGAGAIGPLVPAKL
;
A
#
# COMPACT_ATOMS: atom_id res chain seq x y z
N MET A 1 93.98 -26.55 -32.97
CA MET A 1 92.62 -26.94 -32.60
C MET A 1 92.35 -26.48 -31.18
N THR A 2 91.58 -25.40 -31.03
CA THR A 2 90.54 -25.16 -30.01
C THR A 2 90.07 -23.71 -30.17
N ASN A 3 88.92 -23.53 -30.80
CA ASN A 3 88.21 -22.25 -30.88
C ASN A 3 87.35 -22.09 -29.61
N ALA A 4 87.45 -20.91 -28.99
CA ALA A 4 86.61 -20.48 -27.89
C ALA A 4 85.42 -19.67 -28.43
N ASP A 5 84.21 -19.96 -27.93
CA ASP A 5 82.97 -19.24 -28.20
C ASP A 5 83.00 -17.79 -27.65
N PRO A 6 82.43 -16.80 -28.35
CA PRO A 6 82.19 -15.48 -27.79
C PRO A 6 80.86 -15.43 -27.04
N SER A 7 80.91 -14.97 -25.80
CA SER A 7 79.75 -14.65 -24.96
C SER A 7 78.90 -13.51 -25.55
N PRO A 8 77.55 -13.55 -25.44
CA PRO A 8 76.70 -12.49 -25.95
C PRO A 8 76.87 -11.19 -25.15
N SER A 9 76.92 -10.08 -25.88
CA SER A 9 77.18 -8.73 -25.38
C SER A 9 76.08 -8.24 -24.42
N ALA A 10 76.46 -7.37 -23.47
CA ALA A 10 75.56 -6.82 -22.45
C ALA A 10 74.35 -6.03 -23.01
N ALA A 11 74.38 -5.66 -24.30
CA ALA A 11 73.28 -4.96 -24.96
C ALA A 11 72.10 -5.88 -25.30
N GLU A 12 72.34 -7.13 -25.74
CA GLU A 12 71.26 -8.09 -26.01
C GLU A 12 70.58 -8.55 -24.73
N ARG A 13 71.36 -8.69 -23.64
CA ARG A 13 70.85 -9.11 -22.33
C ARG A 13 69.88 -8.09 -21.72
N THR A 14 70.07 -6.79 -21.99
CA THR A 14 69.19 -5.72 -21.49
C THR A 14 67.90 -5.58 -22.30
N GLU A 15 67.90 -5.92 -23.58
CA GLU A 15 66.70 -5.88 -24.42
C GLU A 15 65.75 -7.07 -24.16
N GLU A 16 66.31 -8.25 -23.91
CA GLU A 16 65.58 -9.45 -23.50
C GLU A 16 64.95 -9.28 -22.10
N GLU A 17 65.67 -8.69 -21.15
CA GLU A 17 65.12 -8.35 -19.82
C GLU A 17 64.02 -7.27 -19.90
N ARG A 18 64.13 -6.29 -20.80
CA ARG A 18 63.11 -5.26 -21.01
C ARG A 18 61.84 -5.83 -21.66
N SER A 19 62.00 -6.77 -22.59
CA SER A 19 60.89 -7.51 -23.23
C SER A 19 60.19 -8.42 -22.22
N GLY A 20 60.95 -9.20 -21.44
CA GLY A 20 60.43 -10.05 -20.37
C GLY A 20 59.76 -9.26 -19.24
N SER A 21 60.26 -8.07 -18.91
CA SER A 21 59.66 -7.13 -17.94
C SER A 21 58.34 -6.54 -18.46
N LYS A 22 58.27 -6.13 -19.73
CA LYS A 22 57.03 -5.67 -20.37
C LYS A 22 55.98 -6.78 -20.46
N LEU A 23 56.37 -8.01 -20.79
CA LEU A 23 55.48 -9.18 -20.80
C LEU A 23 54.99 -9.55 -19.40
N LYS A 24 55.87 -9.54 -18.38
CA LYS A 24 55.49 -9.77 -16.98
C LYS A 24 54.59 -8.65 -16.42
N ASN A 25 54.82 -7.40 -16.79
CA ASN A 25 53.97 -6.27 -16.40
C ASN A 25 52.63 -6.27 -17.14
N ALA A 26 52.59 -6.68 -18.41
CA ALA A 26 51.35 -6.92 -19.15
C ALA A 26 50.56 -8.10 -18.58
N ALA A 27 51.23 -9.19 -18.20
CA ALA A 27 50.60 -10.34 -17.54
C ALA A 27 50.12 -10.00 -16.12
N LYS A 28 50.87 -9.22 -15.34
CA LYS A 28 50.43 -8.70 -14.04
C LYS A 28 49.29 -7.69 -14.18
N SER A 29 49.29 -6.85 -15.21
CA SER A 29 48.20 -5.92 -15.55
C SER A 29 46.94 -6.64 -16.03
N ALA A 30 47.09 -7.72 -16.81
CA ALA A 30 46.00 -8.58 -17.24
C ALA A 30 45.43 -9.41 -16.08
N ALA A 31 46.29 -9.94 -15.20
CA ALA A 31 45.90 -10.64 -13.97
C ALA A 31 45.30 -9.68 -12.92
N SER A 32 45.77 -8.43 -12.86
CA SER A 32 45.18 -7.35 -12.08
C SER A 32 43.81 -6.93 -12.63
N ARG A 33 43.67 -6.80 -13.96
CA ARG A 33 42.39 -6.57 -14.65
C ARG A 33 41.41 -7.73 -14.45
N ALA A 34 41.89 -8.98 -14.50
CA ALA A 34 41.11 -10.18 -14.22
C ALA A 34 40.69 -10.25 -12.74
N LYS A 35 41.58 -9.90 -11.81
CA LYS A 35 41.24 -9.74 -10.38
C LYS A 35 40.29 -8.58 -10.10
N SER A 36 40.29 -7.52 -10.92
CA SER A 36 39.43 -6.34 -10.76
C SER A 36 37.99 -6.53 -11.24
N ARG A 37 37.71 -7.55 -12.05
CA ARG A 37 36.33 -7.91 -12.46
C ARG A 37 35.88 -9.15 -11.70
N LEU A 38 35.51 -8.99 -10.43
CA LEU A 38 34.79 -10.05 -9.67
C LEU A 38 33.49 -10.51 -10.36
N TYR A 39 32.96 -9.70 -11.29
CA TYR A 39 31.75 -9.96 -12.06
C TYR A 39 31.98 -9.60 -13.53
N TYR A 40 31.56 -10.47 -14.43
CA TYR A 40 31.48 -10.16 -15.86
C TYR A 40 30.19 -9.38 -16.17
N LEU A 41 30.29 -8.31 -16.96
CA LEU A 41 29.13 -7.60 -17.50
C LEU A 41 28.87 -8.07 -18.93
N PRO A 42 27.64 -8.48 -19.27
CA PRO A 42 27.32 -8.89 -20.63
C PRO A 42 27.39 -7.69 -21.58
N VAL A 43 27.61 -8.00 -22.85
CA VAL A 43 27.49 -7.05 -23.97
C VAL A 43 26.39 -7.60 -24.86
N LEU A 44 25.47 -6.75 -25.32
CA LEU A 44 24.43 -7.18 -26.25
C LEU A 44 25.09 -7.77 -27.51
N PRO A 45 24.70 -8.98 -27.93
CA PRO A 45 25.28 -9.65 -29.09
C PRO A 45 24.89 -8.98 -30.41
N TRP A 46 23.95 -8.04 -30.38
CA TRP A 46 23.35 -7.41 -31.56
C TRP A 46 24.11 -6.19 -32.09
N GLY A 47 25.33 -5.95 -31.60
CA GLY A 47 26.31 -5.01 -32.16
C GLY A 47 26.58 -3.75 -31.32
N PRO A 48 27.64 -2.99 -31.66
CA PRO A 48 28.09 -1.82 -30.89
C PRO A 48 27.11 -0.63 -30.96
N VAL A 49 26.16 -0.65 -31.90
CA VAL A 49 25.18 0.42 -32.13
C VAL A 49 24.38 0.76 -30.86
N LEU A 50 24.10 -0.25 -30.03
CA LEU A 50 23.35 -0.08 -28.78
C LEU A 50 24.25 0.15 -27.56
N SER A 51 25.56 -0.01 -27.68
CA SER A 51 26.47 0.18 -26.55
C SER A 51 26.45 1.62 -26.05
N MET A 52 26.46 1.79 -24.73
CA MET A 52 26.51 3.10 -24.09
C MET A 52 27.86 3.28 -23.38
N PRO A 53 28.52 4.44 -23.54
CA PRO A 53 29.72 4.75 -22.77
C PRO A 53 29.45 4.73 -21.27
N ASN A 54 30.39 4.19 -20.48
CA ASN A 54 30.27 4.12 -19.02
C ASN A 54 29.97 5.46 -18.34
N LYS A 55 30.54 6.56 -18.88
CA LYS A 55 30.32 7.92 -18.37
C LYS A 55 28.88 8.41 -18.57
N LEU A 56 28.14 7.84 -19.52
CA LEU A 56 26.78 8.27 -19.88
C LEU A 56 25.69 7.43 -19.21
N TRP A 57 26.00 6.22 -18.72
CA TRP A 57 25.04 5.30 -18.13
C TRP A 57 24.24 5.91 -16.97
N TRP A 58 24.92 6.34 -15.90
CA TRP A 58 24.25 6.92 -14.75
C TRP A 58 23.56 8.25 -15.05
N PRO A 59 24.12 9.18 -15.84
CA PRO A 59 23.38 10.36 -16.28
C PRO A 59 22.05 10.05 -16.98
N VAL A 60 22.01 9.06 -17.87
CA VAL A 60 20.76 8.66 -18.55
C VAL A 60 19.77 8.04 -17.57
N VAL A 61 20.23 7.16 -16.69
CA VAL A 61 19.38 6.58 -15.63
C VAL A 61 18.84 7.67 -14.70
N SER A 62 19.65 8.67 -14.35
CA SER A 62 19.24 9.82 -13.55
C SER A 62 18.17 10.64 -14.25
N VAL A 63 18.27 10.89 -15.56
CA VAL A 63 17.21 11.57 -16.32
C VAL A 63 15.91 10.77 -16.27
N ILE A 64 15.96 9.45 -16.46
CA ILE A 64 14.77 8.59 -16.38
C ILE A 64 14.12 8.67 -14.99
N ALA A 65 14.93 8.56 -13.94
CA ALA A 65 14.47 8.65 -12.56
C ALA A 65 13.90 10.03 -12.23
N VAL A 66 14.50 11.12 -12.71
CA VAL A 66 14.00 12.49 -12.48
C VAL A 66 12.66 12.69 -13.16
N VAL A 67 12.49 12.26 -14.41
CA VAL A 67 11.18 12.33 -15.11
C VAL A 67 10.11 11.58 -14.31
N GLN A 68 10.42 10.34 -13.90
CA GLN A 68 9.52 9.55 -13.06
C GLN A 68 9.19 10.30 -11.76
N LEU A 69 10.19 10.81 -11.04
CA LEU A 69 9.96 11.48 -9.76
C LEU A 69 9.14 12.76 -9.91
N VAL A 70 9.32 13.53 -10.99
CA VAL A 70 8.51 14.71 -11.29
C VAL A 70 7.05 14.30 -11.52
N GLU A 71 6.80 13.26 -12.31
CA GLU A 71 5.45 12.73 -12.54
C GLU A 71 4.79 12.23 -11.25
N ARG A 72 5.54 11.50 -10.40
CA ARG A 72 5.04 11.01 -9.12
C ARG A 72 4.77 12.13 -8.13
N ALA A 73 5.69 13.09 -8.01
CA ALA A 73 5.51 14.25 -7.15
C ALA A 73 4.33 15.12 -7.62
N PHE A 74 4.13 15.25 -8.93
CA PHE A 74 2.97 15.95 -9.49
C PHE A 74 1.65 15.31 -9.02
N VAL A 75 1.54 13.98 -8.99
CA VAL A 75 0.34 13.31 -8.45
C VAL A 75 0.26 13.45 -6.93
N LEU A 76 1.35 13.16 -6.22
CA LEU A 76 1.39 13.15 -4.75
C LEU A 76 1.11 14.53 -4.15
N THR A 77 1.42 15.62 -4.84
CA THR A 77 1.08 16.99 -4.39
C THR A 77 -0.37 17.38 -4.66
N GLY A 78 -1.12 16.58 -5.42
CA GLY A 78 -2.51 16.86 -5.79
C GLY A 78 -3.57 16.04 -5.07
N ARG A 79 -3.18 15.18 -4.12
CA ARG A 79 -4.07 14.33 -3.33
C ARG A 79 -3.45 14.01 -1.97
N THR A 80 -4.20 13.35 -1.10
CA THR A 80 -3.76 12.94 0.24
C THR A 80 -4.09 11.46 0.51
N PHE A 81 -4.35 11.10 1.76
CA PHE A 81 -4.82 9.81 2.23
C PHE A 81 -6.16 9.39 1.61
N TYR A 82 -6.37 8.09 1.47
CA TYR A 82 -7.57 7.48 0.91
C TYR A 82 -7.82 6.08 1.48
N TRP A 83 -9.08 5.80 1.83
CA TRP A 83 -9.63 4.46 2.13
C TRP A 83 -8.80 3.63 3.13
N ASP A 84 -8.04 2.63 2.67
CA ASP A 84 -7.21 1.77 3.53
C ASP A 84 -6.23 2.57 4.39
N ASP A 85 -5.82 3.74 3.91
CA ASP A 85 -4.98 4.68 4.66
C ASP A 85 -5.61 5.08 6.01
N PHE A 86 -6.95 5.14 6.09
CA PHE A 86 -7.72 5.39 7.31
C PHE A 86 -8.02 4.10 8.07
N ILE A 87 -8.44 3.04 7.37
CA ILE A 87 -8.86 1.77 7.98
C ILE A 87 -7.72 1.14 8.76
N VAL A 88 -6.52 1.05 8.16
CA VAL A 88 -5.37 0.40 8.80
C VAL A 88 -4.99 1.13 10.09
N VAL A 89 -4.91 2.46 10.08
CA VAL A 89 -4.48 3.24 11.25
C VAL A 89 -5.60 3.45 12.26
N GLY A 90 -6.87 3.41 11.85
CA GLY A 90 -8.03 3.51 12.74
C GLY A 90 -8.14 2.36 13.74
N HIS A 91 -7.51 1.22 13.45
CA HIS A 91 -7.33 0.12 14.41
C HIS A 91 -6.36 0.44 15.55
N LEU A 92 -5.55 1.51 15.46
CA LEU A 92 -4.69 1.93 16.57
C LEU A 92 -5.46 2.57 17.73
N TYR A 93 -6.76 2.83 17.55
CA TYR A 93 -7.65 3.33 18.59
C TYR A 93 -7.78 2.34 19.75
N ASP A 94 -8.02 1.07 19.44
CA ASP A 94 -8.24 0.00 20.42
C ASP A 94 -7.07 -0.98 20.52
N LYS A 95 -6.12 -0.96 19.58
CA LYS A 95 -5.02 -1.94 19.51
C LYS A 95 -3.66 -1.24 19.56
N PRO A 96 -2.77 -1.60 20.51
CA PRO A 96 -1.41 -1.07 20.54
C PRO A 96 -0.62 -1.40 19.26
N LEU A 97 0.29 -0.51 18.85
CA LEU A 97 1.07 -0.65 17.60
C LEU A 97 1.82 -1.99 17.45
N LEU A 98 2.39 -2.51 18.54
CA LEU A 98 3.16 -3.76 18.53
C LEU A 98 2.32 -4.98 18.93
N SER A 99 1.00 -4.82 19.05
CA SER A 99 0.11 -5.91 19.42
C SER A 99 -0.10 -6.87 18.24
N LYS A 100 -0.43 -8.12 18.57
CA LYS A 100 -0.73 -9.14 17.55
C LYS A 100 -1.98 -8.75 16.75
N GLU A 101 -2.94 -8.14 17.41
CA GLU A 101 -4.24 -7.73 16.86
C GLU A 101 -4.08 -6.63 15.81
N PHE A 102 -3.06 -5.77 15.92
CA PHE A 102 -2.76 -4.75 14.92
C PHE A 102 -1.86 -5.28 13.80
N LEU A 103 -0.75 -5.96 14.16
CA LEU A 103 0.23 -6.44 13.18
C LEU A 103 -0.28 -7.60 12.32
N LEU A 104 -1.19 -8.41 12.85
CA LEU A 104 -1.84 -9.53 12.15
C LEU A 104 -3.35 -9.28 12.00
N GLN A 105 -3.75 -8.01 11.91
CA GLN A 105 -5.15 -7.65 11.66
C GLN A 105 -5.67 -8.31 10.38
N ASP A 106 -6.92 -8.78 10.40
CA ASP A 106 -7.59 -9.22 9.19
C ASP A 106 -8.00 -7.98 8.40
N HIS A 107 -7.27 -7.73 7.31
CA HIS A 107 -7.51 -6.60 6.44
C HIS A 107 -7.57 -7.10 5.00
N ASP A 108 -8.76 -7.42 4.53
CA ASP A 108 -9.01 -7.84 3.14
C ASP A 108 -8.19 -9.06 2.71
N GLY A 109 -7.86 -9.93 3.65
CA GLY A 109 -7.02 -11.11 3.44
C GLY A 109 -5.51 -10.81 3.33
N HIS A 110 -5.06 -9.59 3.57
CA HIS A 110 -3.64 -9.25 3.55
C HIS A 110 -2.92 -9.74 4.82
N LEU A 111 -1.74 -10.34 4.61
CA LEU A 111 -0.78 -10.65 5.68
C LEU A 111 0.46 -9.79 5.49
N ALA A 112 0.44 -8.59 6.09
CA ALA A 112 1.45 -7.56 5.85
C ALA A 112 1.89 -6.82 7.13
N PRO A 113 2.46 -7.52 8.13
CA PRO A 113 2.79 -6.94 9.43
C PRO A 113 3.74 -5.72 9.37
N LEU A 114 4.73 -5.74 8.47
CA LEU A 114 5.65 -4.60 8.30
C LEU A 114 4.99 -3.43 7.56
N SER A 115 4.00 -3.70 6.69
CA SER A 115 3.19 -2.63 6.10
C SER A 115 2.38 -1.93 7.18
N PHE A 116 1.60 -2.68 7.97
CA PHE A 116 0.77 -2.13 9.04
C PHE A 116 1.62 -1.38 10.07
N LEU A 117 2.76 -1.94 10.48
CA LEU A 117 3.71 -1.27 11.36
C LEU A 117 4.20 0.06 10.78
N THR A 118 4.56 0.09 9.49
CA THR A 118 5.06 1.31 8.84
C THR A 118 3.98 2.39 8.75
N GLN A 119 2.75 2.00 8.42
CA GLN A 119 1.62 2.93 8.38
C GLN A 119 1.29 3.48 9.76
N GLY A 120 1.27 2.63 10.79
CA GLY A 120 1.03 3.06 12.17
C GLY A 120 2.13 3.98 12.71
N LEU A 121 3.40 3.68 12.40
CA LEU A 121 4.52 4.58 12.73
C LEU A 121 4.38 5.93 12.04
N ALA A 122 4.01 5.96 10.76
CA ALA A 122 3.79 7.22 10.04
C ALA A 122 2.66 8.03 10.66
N ALA A 123 1.55 7.39 11.06
CA ALA A 123 0.42 8.03 11.72
C ALA A 123 0.75 8.58 13.11
N ILE A 124 1.68 7.95 13.85
CA ILE A 124 2.14 8.45 15.16
C ILE A 124 3.17 9.59 14.99
N ILE A 125 4.09 9.47 14.04
CA ILE A 125 5.18 10.45 13.85
C ILE A 125 4.64 11.75 13.25
N ALA A 126 3.72 11.65 12.30
CA ALA A 126 3.18 12.80 11.58
C ALA A 126 1.67 12.56 11.30
N PRO A 127 0.80 12.64 12.33
CA PRO A 127 -0.63 12.37 12.19
C PRO A 127 -1.25 13.22 11.07
N TRP A 128 -1.86 12.55 10.10
CA TRP A 128 -2.51 13.17 8.92
C TRP A 128 -1.64 14.13 8.10
N ASN A 129 -0.30 14.03 8.24
CA ASN A 129 0.64 14.84 7.48
C ASN A 129 1.16 14.06 6.26
N TRP A 130 0.68 14.43 5.07
CA TRP A 130 0.93 13.68 3.83
C TRP A 130 2.38 13.67 3.35
N TRP A 131 3.21 14.63 3.76
CA TRP A 131 4.60 14.75 3.29
C TRP A 131 5.44 13.50 3.60
N LEU A 132 5.19 12.84 4.74
CA LEU A 132 5.98 11.68 5.18
C LEU A 132 5.67 10.44 4.31
N PRO A 133 4.40 10.00 4.15
CA PRO A 133 4.00 9.00 3.16
C PRO A 133 4.55 9.30 1.76
N ALA A 134 4.35 10.53 1.27
CA ALA A 134 4.78 10.93 -0.06
C ALA A 134 6.31 10.81 -0.25
N ALA A 135 7.10 11.23 0.74
CA ALA A 135 8.56 11.13 0.71
C ALA A 135 9.02 9.67 0.69
N ILE A 136 8.39 8.78 1.47
CA ILE A 136 8.69 7.34 1.48
C ILE A 136 8.40 6.72 0.10
N LEU A 137 7.24 7.02 -0.49
CA LEU A 137 6.87 6.50 -1.82
C LEU A 137 7.83 6.99 -2.92
N LEU A 138 8.22 8.26 -2.89
CA LEU A 138 9.20 8.82 -3.84
C LEU A 138 10.57 8.18 -3.67
N PHE A 139 11.03 8.01 -2.43
CA PHE A 139 12.30 7.35 -2.13
C PHE A 139 12.31 5.92 -2.66
N LEU A 140 11.29 5.11 -2.33
CA LEU A 140 11.19 3.71 -2.77
C LEU A 140 11.07 3.60 -4.30
N SER A 141 10.34 4.50 -4.96
CA SER A 141 10.24 4.56 -6.42
C SER A 141 11.60 4.86 -7.07
N SER A 142 12.37 5.81 -6.51
CA SER A 142 13.72 6.11 -6.99
C SER A 142 14.70 4.95 -6.78
N ALA A 143 14.63 4.30 -5.62
CA ALA A 143 15.44 3.15 -5.27
C ALA A 143 15.16 1.97 -6.22
N LEU A 144 13.89 1.75 -6.55
CA LEU A 144 13.47 0.73 -7.53
C LEU A 144 14.07 1.01 -8.91
N THR A 145 14.01 2.25 -9.39
CA THR A 145 14.59 2.62 -10.71
C THR A 145 16.11 2.42 -10.74
N VAL A 146 16.81 2.75 -9.65
CA VAL A 146 18.26 2.48 -9.51
C VAL A 146 18.54 0.97 -9.46
N ALA A 147 17.73 0.20 -8.74
CA ALA A 147 17.85 -1.26 -8.67
C ALA A 147 17.61 -1.91 -10.04
N LEU A 148 16.62 -1.42 -10.81
CA LEU A 148 16.35 -1.87 -12.18
C LEU A 148 17.54 -1.59 -13.09
N ALA A 149 18.16 -0.41 -12.97
CA ALA A 149 19.37 -0.10 -13.72
C ALA A 149 20.50 -1.09 -13.41
N LYS A 150 20.70 -1.46 -12.14
CA LYS A 150 21.68 -2.48 -11.75
C LYS A 150 21.32 -3.86 -12.29
N LEU A 151 20.05 -4.25 -12.26
CA LEU A 151 19.60 -5.51 -12.82
C LEU A 151 19.88 -5.58 -14.32
N PHE A 152 19.45 -4.59 -15.09
CA PHE A 152 19.65 -4.57 -16.54
C PHE A 152 21.11 -4.46 -16.93
N GLU A 153 21.95 -3.79 -16.13
CA GLU A 153 23.41 -3.80 -16.28
C GLU A 153 23.96 -5.25 -16.26
N HIS A 154 23.37 -6.14 -15.46
CA HIS A 154 23.74 -7.55 -15.39
C HIS A 154 23.03 -8.45 -16.40
N ILE A 155 21.88 -8.07 -16.94
CA ILE A 155 21.16 -8.86 -17.96
C ILE A 155 21.62 -8.49 -19.37
N THR A 156 21.49 -7.22 -19.75
CA THR A 156 21.73 -6.72 -21.12
C THR A 156 22.99 -5.85 -21.23
N GLY A 157 23.61 -5.46 -20.11
CA GLY A 157 24.77 -4.57 -20.09
C GLY A 157 24.37 -3.10 -20.04
N ARG A 158 25.33 -2.20 -20.28
CA ARG A 158 25.09 -0.75 -20.33
C ARG A 158 24.74 -0.35 -21.76
N THR A 159 23.47 -0.43 -22.12
CA THR A 159 23.01 -0.22 -23.50
C THR A 159 21.82 0.71 -23.60
N TRP A 160 21.58 1.26 -24.79
CA TRP A 160 20.37 2.04 -25.08
C TRP A 160 19.09 1.21 -24.94
N ALA A 161 19.14 -0.10 -25.19
CA ALA A 161 18.01 -0.99 -24.94
C ALA A 161 17.73 -1.12 -23.45
N SER A 162 18.78 -1.25 -22.62
CA SER A 162 18.65 -1.26 -21.16
C SER A 162 18.02 0.04 -20.64
N ALA A 163 18.45 1.19 -21.16
CA ALA A 163 17.86 2.48 -20.82
C ALA A 163 16.37 2.55 -21.22
N PHE A 164 16.00 2.08 -22.40
CA PHE A 164 14.60 2.00 -22.84
C PHE A 164 13.77 1.08 -21.93
N LEU A 165 14.28 -0.10 -21.53
CA LEU A 165 13.56 -1.01 -20.64
C LEU A 165 13.37 -0.42 -19.22
N ILE A 166 14.37 0.31 -18.72
CA ILE A 166 14.24 1.04 -17.45
C ILE A 166 13.14 2.11 -17.58
N ALA A 167 13.16 2.90 -18.66
CA ALA A 167 12.14 3.90 -18.94
C ALA A 167 10.74 3.29 -19.08
N MET A 168 10.61 2.18 -19.81
CA MET A 168 9.37 1.42 -19.98
C MET A 168 8.75 1.01 -18.64
N VAL A 169 9.56 0.50 -17.71
CA VAL A 169 9.08 0.09 -16.39
C VAL A 169 8.83 1.31 -15.49
N ALA A 170 9.76 2.27 -15.44
CA ALA A 170 9.70 3.42 -14.55
C ALA A 170 8.55 4.38 -14.89
N TRP A 171 8.27 4.57 -16.18
CA TRP A 171 7.22 5.44 -16.69
C TRP A 171 5.93 4.70 -17.02
N SER A 172 5.81 3.38 -16.79
CA SER A 172 4.54 2.70 -17.09
C SER A 172 3.42 3.18 -16.14
N PRO A 173 2.24 3.54 -16.68
CA PRO A 173 1.09 3.88 -15.84
C PRO A 173 0.55 2.70 -15.00
N LEU A 174 0.96 1.45 -15.29
CA LEU A 174 0.62 0.28 -14.44
C LEU A 174 1.12 0.47 -13.01
N GLY A 175 2.29 1.10 -12.86
CA GLY A 175 2.83 1.42 -11.54
C GLY A 175 2.18 2.65 -10.91
N LEU A 176 1.28 3.37 -11.60
CA LEU A 176 0.82 4.70 -11.17
C LEU A 176 0.08 4.64 -9.82
N PRO A 177 -1.07 3.94 -9.70
CA PRO A 177 -1.79 3.88 -8.43
C PRO A 177 -0.96 3.24 -7.30
N GLY A 178 -0.26 2.14 -7.59
CA GLY A 178 0.62 1.44 -6.65
C GLY A 178 1.91 2.18 -6.30
N GLY A 179 2.12 3.39 -6.80
CA GLY A 179 3.24 4.26 -6.42
C GLY A 179 2.80 5.64 -5.91
N THR A 180 1.50 5.90 -5.84
CA THR A 180 0.96 7.21 -5.40
C THR A 180 -0.19 7.10 -4.38
N TRP A 181 -0.65 5.90 -4.08
CA TRP A 181 -1.55 5.61 -2.96
C TRP A 181 -0.73 4.99 -1.82
N TRP A 182 -0.84 5.53 -0.60
CA TRP A 182 -0.03 5.14 0.54
C TRP A 182 -0.11 3.65 0.89
N SER A 183 -1.27 3.13 1.30
CA SER A 183 -1.43 1.73 1.68
C SER A 183 -1.06 0.75 0.56
N ALA A 184 -1.51 1.01 -0.67
CA ALA A 184 -1.15 0.18 -1.81
C ALA A 184 0.36 0.27 -2.14
N GLY A 185 0.96 1.45 -2.04
CA GLY A 185 2.35 1.70 -2.40
C GLY A 185 3.34 1.16 -1.39
N ILE A 186 3.04 1.23 -0.10
CA ILE A 186 3.90 0.64 0.94
C ILE A 186 3.86 -0.89 0.93
N ASN A 187 2.80 -1.51 0.41
CA ASN A 187 2.79 -2.94 0.07
C ASN A 187 3.65 -3.21 -1.17
N ALA A 188 3.38 -2.50 -2.27
CA ALA A 188 3.91 -2.82 -3.59
C ALA A 188 5.40 -2.46 -3.77
N LEU A 189 5.83 -1.27 -3.36
CA LEU A 189 7.18 -0.77 -3.66
C LEU A 189 8.30 -1.54 -2.94
N PRO A 190 8.19 -1.89 -1.64
CA PRO A 190 9.18 -2.75 -0.99
C PRO A 190 9.27 -4.13 -1.64
N PHE A 191 8.13 -4.72 -2.01
CA PHE A 191 8.06 -5.97 -2.77
C PHE A 191 8.79 -5.85 -4.12
N HIS A 192 8.49 -4.82 -4.93
CA HIS A 192 9.14 -4.60 -6.23
C HIS A 192 10.65 -4.41 -6.09
N LEU A 193 11.08 -3.59 -5.13
CA LEU A 193 12.49 -3.33 -4.86
C LEU A 193 13.19 -4.63 -4.45
N ALA A 194 12.59 -5.40 -3.55
CA ALA A 194 13.11 -6.68 -3.12
C ALA A 194 13.21 -7.68 -4.26
N PHE A 195 12.19 -7.78 -5.12
CA PHE A 195 12.20 -8.64 -6.30
C PHE A 195 13.39 -8.33 -7.22
N VAL A 196 13.59 -7.05 -7.55
CA VAL A 196 14.66 -6.62 -8.44
C VAL A 196 16.04 -6.81 -7.81
N VAL A 197 16.21 -6.49 -6.52
CA VAL A 197 17.47 -6.67 -5.80
C VAL A 197 17.79 -8.15 -5.62
N PHE A 198 16.81 -8.97 -5.25
CA PHE A 198 16.94 -10.43 -5.15
C PHE A 198 17.39 -11.04 -6.48
N LEU A 199 16.69 -10.71 -7.57
CA LEU A 199 17.04 -11.19 -8.90
C LEU A 199 18.43 -10.70 -9.32
N THR A 200 18.80 -9.47 -8.99
CA THR A 200 20.16 -8.95 -9.22
C THR A 200 21.21 -9.77 -8.47
N ILE A 201 20.98 -10.08 -7.19
CA ILE A 201 21.87 -10.94 -6.40
C ILE A 201 21.97 -12.31 -7.08
N ALA A 202 20.83 -12.94 -7.39
CA ALA A 202 20.77 -14.26 -8.00
C ALA A 202 21.53 -14.32 -9.34
N VAL A 203 21.29 -13.38 -10.26
CA VAL A 203 22.03 -13.29 -11.53
C VAL A 203 23.52 -13.08 -11.28
N ARG A 204 23.89 -12.16 -10.38
CA ARG A 204 25.30 -11.88 -10.09
C ARG A 204 26.03 -13.09 -9.53
N THR A 205 25.42 -13.83 -8.62
CA THR A 205 26.07 -14.95 -7.93
C THR A 205 26.07 -16.24 -8.73
N THR A 206 25.02 -16.50 -9.52
CA THR A 206 24.86 -17.78 -10.21
C THR A 206 25.37 -17.76 -11.65
N LEU A 207 25.29 -16.60 -12.32
CA LEU A 207 25.64 -16.45 -13.74
C LEU A 207 26.90 -15.63 -13.99
N ARG A 208 27.08 -14.52 -13.27
CA ARG A 208 28.14 -13.53 -13.59
C ARG A 208 29.43 -13.71 -12.83
N ARG A 209 29.47 -14.65 -11.90
CA ARG A 209 30.60 -14.89 -11.01
C ARG A 209 31.12 -16.31 -11.22
N GLU A 210 32.45 -16.43 -11.32
CA GLU A 210 33.14 -17.71 -11.51
C GLU A 210 33.57 -18.34 -10.18
N VAL A 211 33.67 -17.54 -9.11
CA VAL A 211 34.10 -17.94 -7.77
C VAL A 211 32.88 -18.15 -6.86
N PRO A 212 32.89 -19.09 -5.89
CA PRO A 212 31.78 -19.30 -4.95
C PRO A 212 31.25 -18.01 -4.31
N PRO A 213 29.92 -17.87 -4.13
CA PRO A 213 29.31 -16.66 -3.57
C PRO A 213 29.77 -16.42 -2.13
N LYS A 214 29.92 -15.15 -1.75
CA LYS A 214 30.20 -14.78 -0.35
C LYS A 214 28.96 -15.03 0.52
N PRO A 215 29.11 -15.39 1.82
CA PRO A 215 28.00 -15.57 2.74
C PRO A 215 26.95 -14.47 2.75
N ILE A 216 27.43 -13.23 2.73
CA ILE A 216 26.58 -12.04 2.73
C ILE A 216 25.55 -12.00 1.58
N ASN A 217 25.83 -12.63 0.43
CA ASN A 217 24.92 -12.57 -0.72
C ASN A 217 23.67 -13.43 -0.50
N TYR A 218 23.83 -14.66 -0.01
CA TYR A 218 22.67 -15.53 0.22
C TYR A 218 21.95 -15.18 1.53
N ILE A 219 22.67 -14.70 2.56
CA ILE A 219 22.05 -14.11 3.76
C ILE A 219 21.23 -12.88 3.35
N GLY A 220 21.80 -11.99 2.53
CA GLY A 220 21.09 -10.80 2.04
C GLY A 220 19.86 -11.15 1.20
N ALA A 221 19.95 -12.15 0.32
CA ALA A 221 18.80 -12.63 -0.47
C ALA A 221 17.69 -13.25 0.41
N PHE A 222 18.06 -13.95 1.49
CA PHE A 222 17.10 -14.47 2.45
C PHE A 222 16.43 -13.35 3.25
N LEU A 223 17.20 -12.42 3.81
CA LEU A 223 16.69 -11.31 4.61
C LEU A 223 15.80 -10.37 3.80
N ILE A 224 16.17 -10.07 2.55
CA ILE A 224 15.35 -9.19 1.71
C ILE A 224 14.00 -9.84 1.34
N LEU A 225 13.98 -11.16 1.13
CA LEU A 225 12.74 -11.91 0.92
C LEU A 225 11.88 -11.91 2.19
N LEU A 226 12.49 -12.15 3.36
CA LEU A 226 11.79 -12.12 4.65
C LEU A 226 11.14 -10.75 4.92
N VAL A 227 11.89 -9.67 4.69
CA VAL A 227 11.35 -8.30 4.83
C VAL A 227 10.22 -8.06 3.83
N ALA A 228 10.39 -8.44 2.56
CA ALA A 228 9.37 -8.27 1.53
C ALA A 228 8.07 -9.03 1.86
N LEU A 229 8.17 -10.25 2.40
CA LEU A 229 7.03 -11.03 2.86
C LEU A 229 6.27 -10.32 3.99
N GLY A 230 6.98 -9.60 4.87
CA GLY A 230 6.34 -8.76 5.88
C GLY A 230 5.57 -7.56 5.32
N PHE A 231 5.85 -7.11 4.10
CA PHE A 231 5.13 -6.00 3.45
C PHE A 231 4.00 -6.47 2.55
N PHE A 232 4.13 -7.64 1.91
CA PHE A 232 3.14 -8.07 0.92
C PHE A 232 3.20 -9.58 0.66
N GLU A 233 2.05 -10.27 0.68
CA GLU A 233 1.96 -11.70 0.40
C GLU A 233 2.35 -12.06 -1.04
N LYS A 234 2.22 -11.13 -2.00
CA LYS A 234 2.73 -11.31 -3.36
C LYS A 234 4.24 -11.57 -3.42
N SER A 235 4.99 -11.22 -2.37
CA SER A 235 6.42 -11.51 -2.25
C SER A 235 6.75 -13.01 -2.28
N LEU A 236 5.76 -13.90 -2.06
CA LEU A 236 5.88 -15.34 -2.31
C LEU A 236 6.33 -15.66 -3.74
N ALA A 237 6.08 -14.78 -4.71
CA ALA A 237 6.51 -14.96 -6.09
C ALA A 237 8.01 -14.71 -6.30
N ILE A 238 8.70 -13.97 -5.40
CA ILE A 238 10.08 -13.51 -5.63
C ILE A 238 11.03 -14.67 -5.92
N ALA A 239 11.11 -15.66 -5.02
CA ALA A 239 12.04 -16.78 -5.17
C ALA A 239 11.73 -17.68 -6.38
N PRO A 240 10.49 -18.19 -6.57
CA PRO A 240 10.18 -19.05 -7.71
C PRO A 240 10.30 -18.34 -9.06
N VAL A 241 9.80 -17.11 -9.18
CA VAL A 241 9.88 -16.35 -10.44
C VAL A 241 11.33 -15.98 -10.73
N SER A 242 12.13 -15.59 -9.74
CA SER A 242 13.55 -15.32 -9.94
C SER A 242 14.32 -16.56 -10.40
N LEU A 243 13.99 -17.75 -9.87
CA LEU A 243 14.60 -19.00 -10.31
C LEU A 243 14.29 -19.28 -11.79
N LEU A 244 13.04 -19.06 -12.21
CA LEU A 244 12.62 -19.21 -13.60
C LEU A 244 13.33 -18.19 -14.51
N LEU A 245 13.41 -16.92 -14.10
CA LEU A 245 14.07 -15.86 -14.86
C LEU A 245 15.58 -16.09 -15.00
N VAL A 246 16.26 -16.52 -13.93
CA VAL A 246 17.68 -16.89 -13.98
C VAL A 246 17.89 -18.09 -14.90
N SER A 247 16.98 -19.08 -14.86
CA SER A 247 17.03 -20.25 -15.74
C SER A 247 16.84 -19.88 -17.20
N ALA A 248 15.87 -19.02 -17.50
CA ALA A 248 15.64 -18.49 -18.85
C ALA A 248 16.85 -17.69 -19.36
N LEU A 249 17.46 -16.86 -18.50
CA LEU A 249 18.68 -16.12 -18.86
C LEU A 249 19.86 -17.06 -19.12
N ALA A 250 20.06 -18.08 -18.29
CA ALA A 250 21.08 -19.10 -18.52
C ALA A 250 20.86 -19.83 -19.86
N TYR A 251 19.62 -20.18 -20.16
CA TYR A 251 19.22 -20.84 -21.40
C TYR A 251 19.46 -19.96 -22.63
N MET A 252 19.07 -18.68 -22.57
CA MET A 252 19.35 -17.69 -23.62
C MET A 252 20.85 -17.51 -23.87
N GLU A 253 21.66 -17.51 -22.82
CA GLU A 253 23.12 -17.44 -22.93
C GLU A 253 23.80 -18.78 -23.26
N ARG A 254 23.02 -19.83 -23.54
CA ARG A 254 23.51 -21.18 -23.86
C ARG A 254 24.43 -21.75 -22.79
N ARG A 255 24.23 -21.34 -21.53
CA ARG A 255 24.92 -21.88 -20.36
C ARG A 255 24.18 -23.13 -19.88
N ASN A 256 24.90 -23.98 -19.15
CA ASN A 256 24.28 -25.13 -18.50
C ASN A 256 23.38 -24.66 -17.34
N VAL A 257 22.06 -24.68 -17.55
CA VAL A 257 21.06 -24.25 -16.56
C VAL A 257 21.22 -25.01 -15.24
N LYS A 258 21.46 -26.33 -15.29
CA LYS A 258 21.61 -27.16 -14.08
C LYS A 258 22.82 -26.72 -13.27
N GLU A 259 23.92 -26.39 -13.93
CA GLU A 259 25.13 -25.92 -13.26
C GLU A 259 24.91 -24.54 -12.61
N VAL A 260 24.27 -23.62 -13.32
CA VAL A 260 23.91 -22.28 -12.80
C VAL A 260 23.03 -22.40 -11.55
N LEU A 261 22.00 -23.25 -11.60
CA LEU A 261 21.12 -23.47 -10.45
C LEU A 261 21.82 -24.17 -9.29
N ARG A 262 22.66 -25.17 -9.57
CA ARG A 262 23.46 -25.87 -8.56
C ARG A 262 24.42 -24.92 -7.84
N ARG A 263 25.07 -24.00 -8.57
CA ARG A 263 25.91 -22.93 -7.97
C ARG A 263 25.11 -22.00 -7.05
N GLY A 264 23.82 -21.84 -7.31
CA GLY A 264 22.89 -21.02 -6.54
C GLY A 264 22.17 -21.75 -5.40
N VAL A 265 22.48 -23.03 -5.12
CA VAL A 265 21.71 -23.83 -4.15
C VAL A 265 21.59 -23.16 -2.77
N ASN A 266 22.62 -22.45 -2.32
CA ASN A 266 22.63 -21.72 -1.05
C ASN A 266 21.70 -20.49 -1.03
N ILE A 267 21.26 -20.00 -2.20
CA ILE A 267 20.22 -18.98 -2.32
C ILE A 267 18.87 -19.68 -2.46
N TRP A 268 18.75 -20.62 -3.40
CA TRP A 268 17.48 -21.22 -3.76
C TRP A 268 16.87 -22.04 -2.63
N MET A 269 17.62 -22.91 -1.97
CA MET A 269 17.06 -23.79 -0.94
C MET A 269 16.51 -23.00 0.26
N PRO A 270 17.26 -22.09 0.92
CA PRO A 270 16.71 -21.36 2.06
C PRO A 270 15.55 -20.44 1.68
N THR A 271 15.60 -19.80 0.51
CA THR A 271 14.56 -18.86 0.08
C THR A 271 13.28 -19.56 -0.37
N MET A 272 13.38 -20.74 -0.99
CA MET A 272 12.23 -21.59 -1.30
C MET A 272 11.61 -22.18 -0.02
N LEU A 273 12.42 -22.61 0.94
CA LEU A 273 11.92 -23.08 2.24
C LEU A 273 11.20 -21.95 2.99
N LEU A 274 11.75 -20.73 2.98
CA LEU A 274 11.07 -19.56 3.55
C LEU A 274 9.76 -19.26 2.83
N THR A 275 9.75 -19.29 1.50
CA THR A 275 8.55 -19.08 0.68
C THR A 275 7.48 -20.12 1.02
N ALA A 276 7.84 -21.40 1.08
CA ALA A 276 6.92 -22.48 1.43
C ALA A 276 6.42 -22.36 2.87
N GLY A 277 7.31 -22.07 3.82
CA GLY A 277 6.95 -21.88 5.23
C GLY A 277 5.98 -20.71 5.42
N TRP A 278 6.22 -19.58 4.74
CA TRP A 278 5.32 -18.43 4.78
C TRP A 278 3.99 -18.73 4.10
N ALA A 279 3.98 -19.41 2.95
CA ALA A 279 2.74 -19.80 2.27
C ALA A 279 1.88 -20.73 3.15
N LEU A 280 2.51 -21.70 3.83
CA LEU A 280 1.84 -22.56 4.79
C LEU A 280 1.31 -21.76 5.97
N TRP A 281 2.09 -20.83 6.51
CA TRP A 281 1.64 -19.97 7.61
C TRP A 281 0.47 -19.07 7.20
N TYR A 282 0.51 -18.47 6.00
CA TYR A 282 -0.58 -17.69 5.44
C TYR A 282 -1.86 -18.53 5.31
N TYR A 283 -1.75 -19.74 4.76
CA TYR A 283 -2.90 -20.62 4.51
C TYR A 283 -3.51 -21.23 5.79
N PHE A 284 -2.69 -21.58 6.78
CA PHE A 284 -3.15 -22.28 7.99
C PHE A 284 -3.26 -21.37 9.23
N GLY A 285 -2.52 -20.27 9.27
CA GLY A 285 -2.30 -19.48 10.48
C GLY A 285 -3.10 -18.18 10.56
N VAL A 286 -3.70 -17.71 9.46
CA VAL A 286 -4.50 -16.48 9.43
C VAL A 286 -5.99 -16.84 9.45
N PRO A 287 -6.77 -16.42 10.46
CA PRO A 287 -8.22 -16.56 10.43
C PRO A 287 -8.76 -15.77 9.24
N HIS A 288 -9.21 -16.45 8.19
CA HIS A 288 -9.80 -15.80 7.03
C HIS A 288 -11.28 -15.53 7.32
N THR A 289 -11.66 -14.33 7.75
CA THR A 289 -13.09 -13.98 7.83
C THR A 289 -13.71 -13.76 6.45
N VAL A 290 -12.88 -13.35 5.48
CA VAL A 290 -13.26 -13.25 4.06
C VAL A 290 -12.90 -14.56 3.34
N SER A 291 -13.75 -15.56 3.59
CA SER A 291 -13.53 -16.97 3.28
C SER A 291 -13.76 -17.35 1.79
N HIS A 292 -12.81 -18.16 1.28
CA HIS A 292 -12.85 -19.12 0.17
C HIS A 292 -13.22 -18.65 -1.26
N ALA A 293 -12.66 -19.36 -2.25
CA ALA A 293 -12.98 -19.21 -3.67
C ALA A 293 -14.50 -19.23 -3.85
N ARG A 294 -15.06 -18.08 -4.27
CA ARG A 294 -16.52 -17.88 -4.28
C ARG A 294 -17.15 -18.60 -5.45
N SER A 295 -18.37 -19.12 -5.26
CA SER A 295 -19.11 -19.94 -6.22
C SER A 295 -19.35 -19.27 -7.57
N ASN A 296 -19.30 -17.93 -7.63
CA ASN A 296 -19.54 -17.14 -8.84
C ASN A 296 -18.27 -16.41 -9.27
N LEU A 297 -17.38 -17.12 -9.99
CA LEU A 297 -16.22 -16.50 -10.64
C LEU A 297 -16.69 -15.53 -11.74
N LYS A 298 -16.16 -14.30 -11.73
CA LYS A 298 -16.44 -13.28 -12.75
C LYS A 298 -15.31 -13.23 -13.77
N PRO A 299 -15.42 -13.92 -14.93
CA PRO A 299 -14.36 -13.95 -15.94
C PRO A 299 -14.04 -12.57 -16.52
N GLU A 300 -14.95 -11.61 -16.40
CA GLU A 300 -14.75 -10.22 -16.80
C GLU A 300 -13.54 -9.60 -16.09
N LEU A 301 -13.28 -9.97 -14.83
CA LEU A 301 -12.10 -9.49 -14.10
C LEU A 301 -10.79 -9.90 -14.79
N PHE A 302 -10.75 -11.11 -15.34
CA PHE A 302 -9.58 -11.62 -16.05
C PHE A 302 -9.35 -10.84 -17.34
N PHE A 303 -10.38 -10.71 -18.18
CA PHE A 303 -10.25 -10.09 -19.50
C PHE A 303 -10.09 -8.57 -19.43
N ASN A 304 -10.80 -7.90 -18.52
CA ASN A 304 -10.63 -6.47 -18.28
C ASN A 304 -9.21 -6.17 -17.78
N GLY A 305 -8.71 -6.96 -16.81
CA GLY A 305 -7.36 -6.82 -16.30
C GLY A 305 -6.29 -7.05 -17.38
N LEU A 306 -6.49 -8.06 -18.24
CA LEU A 306 -5.61 -8.31 -19.39
C LEU A 306 -5.58 -7.10 -20.34
N GLY A 307 -6.74 -6.52 -20.63
CA GLY A 307 -6.85 -5.32 -21.45
C GLY A 307 -6.07 -4.15 -20.84
N GLN A 308 -6.18 -3.96 -19.52
CA GLN A 308 -5.44 -2.92 -18.82
C GLN A 308 -3.93 -3.13 -18.85
N ILE A 309 -3.45 -4.37 -18.68
CA ILE A 309 -2.02 -4.70 -18.83
C ILE A 309 -1.52 -4.29 -20.22
N PHE A 310 -2.25 -4.63 -21.28
CA PHE A 310 -1.86 -4.26 -22.65
C PHE A 310 -1.81 -2.75 -22.86
N SER A 311 -2.84 -2.01 -22.41
CA SER A 311 -2.85 -0.55 -22.51
C SER A 311 -1.71 0.11 -21.70
N GLY A 312 -1.42 -0.43 -20.52
CA GLY A 312 -0.36 0.00 -19.61
C GLY A 312 1.04 -0.17 -20.18
N MET A 313 1.27 -1.27 -20.89
CA MET A 313 2.53 -1.53 -21.60
C MET A 313 2.70 -0.64 -22.83
N ALA A 314 1.61 -0.13 -23.42
CA ALA A 314 1.63 0.87 -24.48
C ALA A 314 1.76 2.32 -23.98
N GLY A 315 1.87 2.52 -22.66
CA GLY A 315 2.06 3.84 -22.05
C GLY A 315 0.79 4.62 -21.75
N GLY A 316 -0.40 3.99 -21.77
CA GLY A 316 -1.65 4.57 -21.26
C GLY A 316 -2.16 3.84 -20.01
N PRO A 317 -3.43 4.00 -19.62
CA PRO A 317 -4.53 4.64 -20.34
C PRO A 317 -4.38 6.16 -20.42
N GLY A 318 -4.97 6.79 -21.43
CA GLY A 318 -5.05 8.26 -21.52
C GLY A 318 -6.20 8.87 -20.70
N ARG A 319 -7.14 8.06 -20.23
CA ARG A 319 -8.34 8.48 -19.49
C ARG A 319 -8.50 7.63 -18.24
N TRP A 320 -8.94 8.29 -17.17
CA TRP A 320 -9.23 7.70 -15.88
C TRP A 320 -10.59 8.19 -15.44
N GLU A 321 -11.37 7.29 -14.84
CA GLU A 321 -12.66 7.60 -14.25
C GLU A 321 -12.61 7.30 -12.74
N ARG A 322 -13.50 7.93 -11.99
CA ARG A 322 -13.57 7.83 -10.53
C ARG A 322 -14.99 8.12 -10.06
N TRP A 323 -15.43 7.44 -9.01
CA TRP A 323 -16.57 7.84 -8.18
C TRP A 323 -16.08 7.99 -6.74
N LEU A 324 -16.58 8.99 -6.00
CA LEU A 324 -16.20 9.15 -4.59
C LEU A 324 -16.80 8.03 -3.72
N PRO A 325 -16.11 7.60 -2.66
CA PRO A 325 -14.74 7.98 -2.30
C PRO A 325 -13.66 7.25 -3.12
N GLY A 326 -14.01 6.26 -3.95
CA GLY A 326 -13.14 5.30 -4.63
C GLY A 326 -11.89 5.84 -5.36
N GLN A 327 -10.86 5.00 -5.54
CA GLN A 327 -9.68 5.33 -6.33
C GLN A 327 -10.00 5.45 -7.84
N PRO A 328 -9.24 6.24 -8.62
CA PRO A 328 -9.38 6.23 -10.07
C PRO A 328 -9.04 4.87 -10.67
N PHE A 329 -9.83 4.46 -11.63
CA PHE A 329 -9.65 3.24 -12.41
C PHE A 329 -9.47 3.59 -13.89
N ALA A 330 -8.76 2.72 -14.59
CA ALA A 330 -8.36 2.94 -15.97
C ALA A 330 -9.54 2.85 -16.94
N ASP A 331 -9.72 3.84 -17.81
CA ASP A 331 -10.67 3.79 -18.93
C ASP A 331 -9.89 3.74 -20.26
N ALA A 332 -9.24 2.59 -20.50
CA ALA A 332 -8.48 2.37 -21.71
C ALA A 332 -9.39 2.13 -22.93
N SER A 333 -9.25 2.95 -23.97
CA SER A 333 -9.93 2.69 -25.25
C SER A 333 -9.54 1.33 -25.84
N ALA A 334 -10.48 0.66 -26.50
CA ALA A 334 -10.23 -0.62 -27.17
C ALA A 334 -9.05 -0.54 -28.16
N GLY A 335 -8.92 0.57 -28.88
CA GLY A 335 -7.80 0.79 -29.82
C GLY A 335 -6.43 0.75 -29.13
N LEU A 336 -6.28 1.39 -27.97
CA LEU A 336 -5.02 1.36 -27.22
C LEU A 336 -4.72 -0.04 -26.68
N ILE A 337 -5.73 -0.75 -26.17
CA ILE A 337 -5.60 -2.14 -25.71
C ILE A 337 -5.10 -3.02 -26.87
N THR A 338 -5.73 -2.91 -28.04
CA THR A 338 -5.35 -3.65 -29.25
C THR A 338 -3.92 -3.34 -29.69
N VAL A 339 -3.53 -2.05 -29.73
CA VAL A 339 -2.16 -1.64 -30.09
C VAL A 339 -1.14 -2.22 -29.11
N GLY A 340 -1.40 -2.16 -27.80
CA GLY A 340 -0.51 -2.72 -26.79
C GLY A 340 -0.36 -4.24 -26.90
N GLY A 341 -1.47 -4.95 -27.10
CA GLY A 341 -1.47 -6.40 -27.32
C GLY A 341 -0.71 -6.80 -28.58
N ILE A 342 -0.98 -6.14 -29.71
CA ILE A 342 -0.28 -6.37 -30.98
C ILE A 342 1.20 -6.04 -30.85
N ALA A 343 1.58 -4.94 -30.19
CA ALA A 343 2.97 -4.56 -30.01
C ALA A 343 3.75 -5.62 -29.22
N LEU A 344 3.18 -6.16 -28.12
CA LEU A 344 3.79 -7.25 -27.36
C LEU A 344 3.88 -8.55 -28.17
N LEU A 345 2.84 -8.89 -28.93
CA LEU A 345 2.84 -10.07 -29.79
C LEU A 345 3.88 -9.96 -30.90
N VAL A 346 3.95 -8.83 -31.61
CA VAL A 346 4.94 -8.59 -32.66
C VAL A 346 6.35 -8.56 -32.08
N LEU A 347 6.56 -7.89 -30.95
CA LEU A 347 7.87 -7.88 -30.27
C LEU A 347 8.28 -9.30 -29.88
N SER A 348 7.39 -10.09 -29.29
CA SER A 348 7.68 -11.47 -28.92
C SER A 348 8.03 -12.32 -30.14
N ALA A 349 7.25 -12.24 -31.22
CA ALA A 349 7.52 -12.93 -32.48
C ALA A 349 8.89 -12.53 -33.08
N ILE A 350 9.24 -11.24 -33.07
CA ILE A 350 10.53 -10.75 -33.55
C ILE A 350 11.67 -11.33 -32.71
N LEU A 351 11.56 -11.29 -31.38
CA LEU A 351 12.62 -11.75 -30.49
C LEU A 351 12.80 -13.26 -30.54
N ILE A 352 11.71 -14.03 -30.61
CA ILE A 352 11.71 -15.48 -30.81
C ILE A 352 12.25 -15.83 -32.20
N GLY A 353 11.86 -15.09 -33.24
CA GLY A 353 12.38 -15.31 -34.60
C GLY A 353 13.88 -15.04 -34.73
N ARG A 354 14.44 -14.16 -33.89
CA ARG A 354 15.89 -13.87 -33.85
C ARG A 354 16.69 -14.90 -33.06
N ASP A 355 16.15 -15.39 -31.95
CA ASP A 355 16.66 -16.56 -31.22
C ASP A 355 15.47 -17.33 -30.67
N TYR A 356 15.25 -18.54 -31.19
CA TYR A 356 14.07 -19.35 -30.85
C TYR A 356 13.93 -19.55 -29.33
N ARG A 357 15.05 -19.59 -28.59
CA ARG A 357 15.07 -19.70 -27.13
C ARG A 357 14.33 -18.58 -26.40
N GLY A 358 14.07 -17.47 -27.10
CA GLY A 358 13.24 -16.38 -26.64
C GLY A 358 11.85 -16.83 -26.18
N TRP A 359 11.36 -18.01 -26.59
CA TRP A 359 10.09 -18.56 -26.09
C TRP A 359 10.07 -18.65 -24.55
N ALA A 360 11.20 -19.01 -23.93
CA ALA A 360 11.28 -19.28 -22.49
C ALA A 360 10.93 -18.06 -21.60
N PRO A 361 11.59 -16.89 -21.75
CA PRO A 361 11.19 -15.68 -21.01
C PRO A 361 9.76 -15.22 -21.33
N TRP A 362 9.29 -15.36 -22.58
CA TRP A 362 7.90 -15.01 -22.91
C TRP A 362 6.87 -15.93 -22.26
N THR A 363 7.13 -17.23 -22.17
CA THR A 363 6.30 -18.17 -21.41
C THR A 363 6.23 -17.79 -19.94
N ILE A 364 7.34 -17.37 -19.33
CA ILE A 364 7.34 -16.88 -17.93
C ILE A 364 6.48 -15.63 -17.80
N ALA A 365 6.59 -14.66 -18.72
CA ALA A 365 5.78 -13.45 -18.69
C ALA A 365 4.27 -13.77 -18.80
N VAL A 366 3.89 -14.62 -19.76
CA VAL A 366 2.50 -15.06 -19.94
C VAL A 366 1.98 -15.81 -18.72
N ALA A 367 2.77 -16.73 -18.16
CA ALA A 367 2.40 -17.48 -16.95
C ALA A 367 2.22 -16.56 -15.74
N TYR A 368 3.09 -15.54 -15.59
CA TYR A 368 2.99 -14.56 -14.51
C TYR A 368 1.74 -13.68 -14.64
N ILE A 369 1.46 -13.17 -15.85
CA ILE A 369 0.23 -12.42 -16.16
C ILE A 369 -0.99 -13.28 -15.82
N PHE A 370 -1.00 -14.53 -16.31
CA PHE A 370 -2.11 -15.45 -16.07
C PHE A 370 -2.32 -15.74 -14.59
N ALA A 371 -1.25 -16.03 -13.84
CA ALA A 371 -1.32 -16.27 -12.40
C ALA A 371 -1.84 -15.04 -11.64
N THR A 372 -1.38 -13.84 -12.01
CA THR A 372 -1.82 -12.57 -11.39
C THR A 372 -3.31 -12.32 -11.64
N LEU A 373 -3.75 -12.45 -12.90
CA LEU A 373 -5.15 -12.28 -13.27
C LEU A 373 -6.05 -13.34 -12.63
N MET A 374 -5.59 -14.60 -12.60
CA MET A 374 -6.30 -15.69 -11.97
C MET A 374 -6.46 -15.49 -10.46
N ALA A 375 -5.41 -15.04 -9.77
CA ALA A 375 -5.48 -14.74 -8.35
C ALA A 375 -6.54 -13.68 -8.05
N ILE A 376 -6.56 -12.57 -8.81
CA ILE A 376 -7.60 -11.54 -8.65
C ILE A 376 -8.99 -12.12 -8.91
N THR A 377 -9.16 -12.87 -9.99
CA THR A 377 -10.46 -13.47 -10.33
C THR A 377 -10.92 -14.43 -9.23
N ILE A 378 -10.04 -15.27 -8.65
CA ILE A 378 -10.42 -16.22 -7.60
C ILE A 378 -10.72 -15.51 -6.28
N PHE A 379 -9.85 -14.59 -5.85
CA PHE A 379 -9.92 -14.01 -4.51
C PHE A 379 -10.80 -12.76 -4.42
N ARG A 380 -11.11 -12.10 -5.55
CA ARG A 380 -11.92 -10.87 -5.56
C ARG A 380 -13.29 -11.05 -6.22
N SER A 381 -13.59 -12.19 -6.84
CA SER A 381 -14.96 -12.47 -7.33
C SER A 381 -15.95 -12.62 -6.19
N GLY A 382 -17.16 -12.10 -6.39
CA GLY A 382 -18.26 -12.14 -5.44
C GLY A 382 -19.55 -11.59 -6.03
N GLU A 383 -20.68 -11.85 -5.38
CA GLU A 383 -22.01 -11.44 -5.85
C GLU A 383 -22.05 -9.94 -6.20
N ASN A 384 -21.51 -9.11 -5.31
CA ASN A 384 -21.46 -7.65 -5.45
C ASN A 384 -20.17 -7.10 -6.09
N THR A 385 -19.26 -7.96 -6.59
CA THR A 385 -18.01 -7.47 -7.20
C THR A 385 -18.28 -6.93 -8.61
N SER A 386 -17.91 -5.67 -8.88
CA SER A 386 -17.98 -5.11 -10.23
C SER A 386 -16.78 -5.55 -11.09
N GLY A 387 -17.00 -5.77 -12.39
CA GLY A 387 -15.92 -6.00 -13.37
C GLY A 387 -14.95 -4.82 -13.50
N LEU A 388 -15.36 -3.63 -13.02
CA LEU A 388 -14.53 -2.43 -12.93
C LEU A 388 -13.40 -2.55 -11.90
N LEU A 389 -13.47 -3.50 -10.96
CA LEU A 389 -12.39 -3.74 -10.01
C LEU A 389 -11.07 -4.07 -10.74
N ALA A 390 -11.14 -4.81 -11.86
CA ALA A 390 -9.96 -5.12 -12.66
C ALA A 390 -9.40 -3.91 -13.44
N HIS A 391 -10.03 -2.74 -13.36
CA HIS A 391 -9.52 -1.50 -13.93
C HIS A 391 -8.61 -0.73 -12.98
N THR A 392 -8.50 -1.13 -11.70
CA THR A 392 -7.59 -0.49 -10.75
C THR A 392 -6.17 -1.05 -10.91
N LEU A 393 -5.25 -0.25 -11.46
CA LEU A 393 -3.96 -0.75 -11.94
C LEU A 393 -2.96 -1.16 -10.83
N HIS A 394 -3.22 -0.83 -9.56
CA HIS A 394 -2.33 -1.23 -8.46
C HIS A 394 -2.13 -2.76 -8.38
N TYR A 395 -3.06 -3.56 -8.90
CA TYR A 395 -2.93 -5.01 -8.99
C TYR A 395 -1.88 -5.51 -9.99
N TYR A 396 -1.43 -4.69 -10.93
CA TYR A 396 -0.61 -5.10 -12.09
C TYR A 396 0.75 -4.40 -12.17
N ALA A 397 1.11 -3.59 -11.17
CA ALA A 397 2.35 -2.82 -11.17
C ALA A 397 3.61 -3.71 -11.32
N ASP A 398 3.59 -4.89 -10.73
CA ASP A 398 4.65 -5.91 -10.81
C ASP A 398 4.77 -6.58 -12.18
N VAL A 399 3.65 -6.67 -12.92
CA VAL A 399 3.62 -7.27 -14.26
C VAL A 399 4.52 -6.48 -15.23
N ALA A 400 4.55 -5.15 -15.13
CA ALA A 400 5.42 -4.31 -15.95
C ALA A 400 6.91 -4.67 -15.76
N ILE A 401 7.32 -4.91 -14.51
CA ILE A 401 8.69 -5.32 -14.16
C ILE A 401 9.00 -6.67 -14.80
N VAL A 402 8.12 -7.67 -14.63
CA VAL A 402 8.33 -9.02 -15.17
C VAL A 402 8.42 -9.00 -16.70
N ILE A 403 7.51 -8.29 -17.39
CA ILE A 403 7.57 -8.14 -18.85
C ILE A 403 8.88 -7.47 -19.27
N GLY A 404 9.28 -6.37 -18.63
CA GLY A 404 10.52 -5.66 -18.95
C GLY A 404 11.77 -6.53 -18.75
N VAL A 405 11.81 -7.33 -17.68
CA VAL A 405 12.90 -8.28 -17.43
C VAL A 405 12.90 -9.39 -18.48
N CYS A 406 11.74 -9.95 -18.84
CA CYS A 406 11.64 -10.98 -19.86
C CYS A 406 12.09 -10.47 -21.24
N ILE A 407 11.71 -9.25 -21.63
CA ILE A 407 12.22 -8.60 -22.85
C ILE A 407 13.74 -8.43 -22.77
N GLY A 408 14.27 -7.99 -21.63
CA GLY A 408 15.71 -7.89 -21.40
C GLY A 408 16.43 -9.23 -21.55
N ILE A 409 15.88 -10.31 -21.00
CA ILE A 409 16.42 -11.67 -21.12
C ILE A 409 16.39 -12.15 -22.58
N SER A 410 15.28 -11.93 -23.30
CA SER A 410 15.19 -12.24 -24.73
C SER A 410 16.24 -11.47 -25.56
N CYS A 411 16.63 -10.27 -25.11
CA CYS A 411 17.69 -9.50 -25.75
C CYS A 411 19.12 -9.98 -25.44
N ALA A 412 19.32 -10.66 -24.31
CA ALA A 412 20.65 -11.01 -23.81
C ALA A 412 21.30 -12.24 -24.48
N GLY A 413 20.56 -13.02 -25.27
CA GLY A 413 21.03 -14.31 -25.76
C GLY A 413 22.29 -14.24 -26.61
N THR A 414 23.38 -14.91 -26.18
CA THR A 414 24.70 -14.91 -26.82
C THR A 414 24.95 -16.19 -27.62
N PRO A 415 24.59 -16.25 -28.90
CA PRO A 415 24.93 -17.39 -29.75
C PRO A 415 26.43 -17.41 -30.14
N PRO A 416 26.96 -18.59 -30.51
CA PRO A 416 28.29 -18.73 -31.11
C PRO A 416 28.46 -17.80 -32.31
N PRO A 417 29.68 -17.36 -32.67
CA PRO A 417 29.91 -16.48 -33.81
C PRO A 417 29.30 -16.97 -35.13
N SER A 418 29.21 -18.29 -35.32
CA SER A 418 28.58 -18.94 -36.48
C SER A 418 27.05 -18.82 -36.53
N GLU A 419 26.42 -18.52 -35.40
CA GLU A 419 24.97 -18.39 -35.23
C GLU A 419 24.60 -16.99 -34.69
N ALA A 420 25.53 -16.03 -34.76
CA ALA A 420 25.32 -14.67 -34.30
C ALA A 420 24.13 -14.04 -35.05
N PRO A 421 23.14 -13.45 -34.37
CA PRO A 421 22.00 -12.87 -35.05
C PRO A 421 22.52 -11.67 -35.83
N ALA A 422 21.96 -11.43 -37.03
CA ALA A 422 22.36 -10.29 -37.84
C ALA A 422 22.34 -8.99 -36.99
N PRO A 423 23.37 -8.14 -37.07
CA PRO A 423 23.47 -6.95 -36.24
C PRO A 423 22.26 -6.06 -36.48
N LEU A 424 21.85 -5.33 -35.44
CA LEU A 424 20.69 -4.45 -35.55
C LEU A 424 20.97 -3.28 -36.52
N PRO A 425 19.96 -2.85 -37.30
CA PRO A 425 20.09 -1.68 -38.15
C PRO A 425 20.56 -0.44 -37.36
N LYS A 426 21.35 0.44 -37.98
CA LYS A 426 21.80 1.69 -37.34
C LYS A 426 20.63 2.55 -36.83
N ARG A 427 19.46 2.47 -37.49
CA ARG A 427 18.22 3.18 -37.12
C ARG A 427 17.58 2.68 -35.82
N THR A 428 17.94 1.48 -35.33
CA THR A 428 17.34 0.93 -34.09
C THR A 428 17.59 1.83 -32.89
N ARG A 429 18.76 2.49 -32.82
CA ARG A 429 19.01 3.49 -31.77
C ARG A 429 18.00 4.64 -31.84
N SER A 430 17.81 5.24 -33.02
CA SER A 430 16.84 6.33 -33.21
C SER A 430 15.41 5.88 -32.93
N MET A 431 15.06 4.64 -33.26
CA MET A 431 13.76 4.05 -32.96
C MET A 431 13.53 3.91 -31.46
N LEU A 432 14.52 3.43 -30.68
CA LEU A 432 14.42 3.36 -29.22
C LEU A 432 14.22 4.74 -28.58
N TRP A 433 14.89 5.76 -29.12
CA TRP A 433 14.68 7.15 -28.69
C TRP A 433 13.28 7.64 -29.00
N LEU A 434 12.78 7.39 -30.22
CA LEU A 434 11.43 7.76 -30.62
C LEU A 434 10.39 7.05 -29.73
N LEU A 435 10.53 5.75 -29.52
CA LEU A 435 9.64 4.97 -28.65
C LEU A 435 9.70 5.46 -27.21
N GLY A 436 10.90 5.78 -26.69
CA GLY A 436 11.06 6.37 -25.37
C GLY A 436 10.38 7.73 -25.26
N ALA A 437 10.50 8.59 -26.28
CA ALA A 437 9.84 9.90 -26.31
C ALA A 437 8.31 9.76 -26.38
N VAL A 438 7.80 8.86 -27.22
CA VAL A 438 6.35 8.58 -27.31
C VAL A 438 5.83 8.06 -25.98
N LEU A 439 6.53 7.12 -25.35
CA LEU A 439 6.18 6.59 -24.03
C LEU A 439 6.17 7.68 -22.96
N ALA A 440 7.18 8.56 -22.94
CA ALA A 440 7.22 9.67 -22.00
C ALA A 440 6.00 10.58 -22.17
N VAL A 441 5.68 10.98 -23.40
CA VAL A 441 4.50 11.82 -23.68
C VAL A 441 3.21 11.11 -23.30
N SER A 442 3.02 9.84 -23.70
CA SER A 442 1.79 9.11 -23.40
C SER A 442 1.60 8.87 -21.91
N SER A 443 2.69 8.53 -21.20
CA SER A 443 2.67 8.35 -19.76
C SER A 443 2.39 9.66 -19.03
N SER A 444 3.02 10.77 -19.43
CA SER A 444 2.73 12.08 -18.85
C SER A 444 1.26 12.47 -19.06
N ILE A 445 0.64 12.16 -20.21
CA ILE A 445 -0.81 12.35 -20.42
C ILE A 445 -1.59 11.51 -19.40
N SER A 446 -1.26 10.23 -19.24
CA SER A 446 -1.89 9.34 -18.25
C SER A 446 -1.76 9.86 -16.82
N VAL A 447 -0.59 10.39 -16.45
CA VAL A 447 -0.31 10.99 -15.15
C VAL A 447 -1.16 12.23 -14.91
N VAL A 448 -1.28 13.11 -15.90
CA VAL A 448 -2.09 14.32 -15.82
C VAL A 448 -3.57 13.98 -15.68
N THR A 449 -4.09 13.03 -16.48
CA THR A 449 -5.50 12.65 -16.41
C THR A 449 -5.82 11.82 -15.17
N TYR A 450 -4.86 11.04 -14.65
CA TYR A 450 -4.98 10.37 -13.35
C TYR A 450 -5.10 11.38 -12.22
N ARG A 451 -4.24 12.41 -12.18
CA ARG A 451 -4.35 13.48 -11.18
C ARG A 451 -5.68 14.24 -11.33
N ALA A 452 -6.10 14.53 -12.55
CA ALA A 452 -7.37 15.22 -12.80
C ALA A 452 -8.57 14.41 -12.30
N ALA A 453 -8.52 13.07 -12.33
CA ALA A 453 -9.55 12.21 -11.74
C ALA A 453 -9.67 12.35 -10.21
N TRP A 454 -8.67 12.92 -9.53
CA TRP A 454 -8.73 13.25 -8.09
C TRP A 454 -9.24 14.67 -7.80
N GLN A 455 -9.61 15.46 -8.80
CA GLN A 455 -9.92 16.90 -8.63
C GLN A 455 -11.09 17.20 -7.68
N ASP A 456 -11.99 16.24 -7.49
CA ASP A 456 -13.16 16.31 -6.63
C ASP A 456 -12.91 15.76 -5.21
N ASP A 457 -11.68 15.36 -4.90
CA ASP A 457 -11.32 14.85 -3.57
C ASP A 457 -11.33 15.95 -2.51
N ALA A 458 -12.31 15.90 -1.60
CA ALA A 458 -12.45 16.84 -0.49
C ALA A 458 -11.55 16.49 0.72
N THR A 459 -10.88 15.33 0.73
CA THR A 459 -10.21 14.78 1.92
C THR A 459 -9.14 15.71 2.49
N THR A 460 -8.39 16.41 1.64
CA THR A 460 -7.33 17.34 2.12
C THR A 460 -7.95 18.52 2.88
N ALA A 461 -8.95 19.18 2.27
CA ALA A 461 -9.63 20.32 2.89
C ALA A 461 -10.38 19.90 4.16
N TRP A 462 -10.96 18.69 4.15
CA TRP A 462 -11.63 18.11 5.31
C TRP A 462 -10.67 17.82 6.46
N LEU A 463 -9.51 17.19 6.21
CA LEU A 463 -8.48 16.95 7.23
C LEU A 463 -8.01 18.27 7.84
N ASP A 464 -7.64 19.24 7.01
CA ASP A 464 -7.13 20.55 7.45
C ASP A 464 -8.17 21.31 8.30
N THR A 465 -9.44 21.25 7.90
CA THR A 465 -10.54 21.94 8.62
C THR A 465 -10.88 21.24 9.92
N THR A 466 -10.89 19.91 9.92
CA THR A 466 -11.14 19.12 11.13
C THR A 466 -10.03 19.33 12.15
N GLN A 467 -8.77 19.22 11.76
CA GLN A 467 -7.63 19.42 12.67
C GLN A 467 -7.64 20.83 13.27
N ARG A 468 -7.92 21.87 12.46
CA ARG A 468 -8.06 23.24 12.97
C ARG A 468 -9.22 23.39 13.96
N SER A 469 -10.36 22.77 13.68
CA SER A 469 -11.54 22.84 14.55
C SER A 469 -11.31 22.12 15.88
N LEU A 470 -10.68 20.94 15.84
CA LEU A 470 -10.30 20.18 17.04
C LEU A 470 -9.28 20.94 17.88
N ALA A 471 -8.23 21.49 17.26
CA ALA A 471 -7.22 22.26 17.97
C ALA A 471 -7.79 23.54 18.61
N ALA A 472 -8.68 24.25 17.91
CA ALA A 472 -9.37 25.41 18.45
C ALA A 472 -10.23 25.05 19.67
N LEU A 473 -11.04 23.99 19.56
CA LEU A 473 -11.88 23.55 20.67
C LEU A 473 -11.04 23.07 21.87
N LYS A 474 -9.90 22.40 21.61
CA LYS A 474 -8.96 21.98 22.66
C LYS A 474 -8.38 23.19 23.39
N ALA A 475 -7.97 24.23 22.67
CA ALA A 475 -7.46 25.46 23.28
C ALA A 475 -8.52 26.16 24.14
N GLU A 476 -9.79 26.18 23.70
CA GLU A 476 -10.89 26.69 24.51
C GLU A 476 -11.14 25.85 25.77
N ALA A 477 -11.07 24.52 25.66
CA ALA A 477 -11.22 23.60 26.78
C ALA A 477 -10.14 23.84 27.84
N ASP A 478 -8.88 23.97 27.41
CA ASP A 478 -7.74 24.23 28.28
C ASP A 478 -7.87 25.58 29.00
N ALA A 479 -8.39 26.60 28.31
CA ALA A 479 -8.64 27.91 28.92
C ALA A 479 -9.81 27.90 29.92
N ALA A 480 -10.82 27.04 29.70
CA ALA A 480 -11.99 26.94 30.56
C ALA A 480 -11.72 26.17 31.88
N GLY A 481 -10.75 25.24 31.86
CA GLY A 481 -10.35 24.43 33.01
C GLY A 481 -11.24 23.21 33.27
N GLU A 482 -10.78 22.33 34.16
CA GLU A 482 -11.37 20.99 34.41
C GLU A 482 -12.85 21.03 34.80
N ASN A 483 -13.30 22.07 35.51
CA ASN A 483 -14.69 22.24 35.92
C ASN A 483 -15.69 22.32 34.75
N LYS A 484 -15.21 22.64 33.55
CA LYS A 484 -16.01 22.72 32.33
C LYS A 484 -15.68 21.62 31.32
N ALA A 485 -14.84 20.64 31.67
CA ALA A 485 -14.40 19.59 30.74
C ALA A 485 -15.57 18.91 30.00
N LEU A 486 -16.69 18.66 30.70
CA LEU A 486 -17.90 18.08 30.13
C LEU A 486 -18.46 18.88 28.94
N ASP A 487 -18.33 20.22 28.94
CA ASP A 487 -18.80 21.09 27.85
C ASP A 487 -17.98 20.95 26.56
N TYR A 488 -16.79 20.35 26.64
CA TYR A 488 -15.85 20.21 25.54
C TYR A 488 -15.72 18.76 25.04
N ASN A 489 -16.34 17.80 25.72
CA ASN A 489 -16.47 16.44 25.23
C ASN A 489 -17.23 16.42 23.90
N LEU A 490 -16.78 15.58 22.98
CA LEU A 490 -17.38 15.39 21.66
C LEU A 490 -18.07 14.03 21.58
N ILE A 491 -19.35 14.02 21.22
CA ILE A 491 -20.01 12.77 20.84
C ILE A 491 -19.38 12.28 19.54
N ASP A 492 -18.93 11.02 19.57
CA ASP A 492 -18.32 10.38 18.42
C ASP A 492 -19.30 10.25 17.26
N GLN A 493 -18.81 10.48 16.05
CA GLN A 493 -19.59 10.63 14.84
C GLN A 493 -18.90 9.90 13.68
N PRO A 494 -19.66 9.41 12.69
CA PRO A 494 -19.05 8.92 11.47
C PRO A 494 -18.47 10.08 10.67
N VAL A 495 -17.33 9.84 10.01
CA VAL A 495 -16.77 10.78 9.01
C VAL A 495 -17.67 10.83 7.76
N PRO A 496 -17.55 11.88 6.92
CA PRO A 496 -18.34 11.99 5.70
C PRO A 496 -18.19 10.80 4.75
N PHE A 497 -19.24 10.47 4.01
CA PHE A 497 -19.24 9.36 3.04
C PHE A 497 -18.21 9.54 1.93
N GLU A 498 -17.90 10.78 1.61
CA GLU A 498 -16.88 11.21 0.65
C GLU A 498 -15.45 10.89 1.13
N VAL A 499 -15.26 10.63 2.42
CA VAL A 499 -13.97 10.27 3.04
C VAL A 499 -13.88 8.76 3.28
N LEU A 500 -14.81 8.20 4.06
CA LEU A 500 -14.82 6.77 4.38
C LEU A 500 -16.25 6.24 4.61
N LEU A 501 -16.60 5.16 3.91
CA LEU A 501 -17.95 4.61 3.95
C LEU A 501 -18.22 3.81 5.25
N PRO A 502 -19.49 3.69 5.70
CA PRO A 502 -19.88 2.97 6.92
C PRO A 502 -19.55 1.48 6.92
N VAL A 503 -19.28 0.89 5.76
CA VAL A 503 -18.80 -0.50 5.66
C VAL A 503 -17.48 -0.71 6.41
N ALA A 504 -16.72 0.37 6.65
CA ALA A 504 -15.49 0.35 7.42
C ALA A 504 -15.68 0.54 8.94
N ALA A 505 -16.93 0.60 9.43
CA ALA A 505 -17.19 0.74 10.85
C ALA A 505 -16.50 -0.37 11.68
N PRO A 506 -15.91 -0.04 12.85
CA PRO A 506 -15.94 1.27 13.52
C PRO A 506 -14.82 2.25 13.08
N THR A 507 -13.92 1.86 12.18
CA THR A 507 -12.78 2.73 11.79
C THR A 507 -13.17 4.00 11.03
N ASN A 508 -14.44 4.13 10.63
CA ASN A 508 -15.01 5.34 10.03
C ASN A 508 -15.50 6.39 11.04
N MET A 509 -15.23 6.23 12.34
CA MET A 509 -15.58 7.23 13.33
C MET A 509 -14.47 8.28 13.52
N TYR A 510 -14.84 9.52 13.87
CA TYR A 510 -13.87 10.60 14.14
C TYR A 510 -12.91 10.22 15.29
N SER A 511 -13.39 9.50 16.31
CA SER A 511 -12.54 9.00 17.40
C SER A 511 -11.41 8.08 16.90
N HIS A 512 -11.71 7.18 15.96
CA HIS A 512 -10.75 6.27 15.35
C HIS A 512 -9.77 6.98 14.42
N VAL A 513 -10.28 7.92 13.61
CA VAL A 513 -9.44 8.67 12.67
C VAL A 513 -8.50 9.63 13.40
N PHE A 514 -9.01 10.41 14.36
CA PHE A 514 -8.20 11.44 15.03
C PHE A 514 -7.55 10.96 16.32
N ASP A 515 -7.53 9.64 16.58
CA ASP A 515 -7.00 9.08 17.82
C ASP A 515 -5.57 9.58 18.14
N LYS A 516 -4.70 9.57 17.12
CA LYS A 516 -3.29 9.98 17.22
C LYS A 516 -3.04 11.48 17.02
N THR A 517 -4.10 12.29 16.96
CA THR A 517 -3.97 13.76 16.97
C THR A 517 -4.07 14.22 18.42
N ASP A 518 -3.00 14.76 18.98
CA ASP A 518 -2.94 15.18 20.40
C ASP A 518 -3.76 16.46 20.67
N ASP A 519 -3.81 17.38 19.69
CA ASP A 519 -4.49 18.66 19.80
C ASP A 519 -6.01 18.53 19.57
N ARG A 520 -6.69 17.74 20.41
CA ARG A 520 -8.15 17.56 20.37
C ARG A 520 -8.77 17.36 21.75
N PRO A 521 -10.06 17.67 21.92
CA PRO A 521 -10.83 17.24 23.08
C PRO A 521 -11.07 15.73 23.12
N GLN A 522 -11.59 15.24 24.24
CA GLN A 522 -11.99 13.86 24.42
C GLN A 522 -13.26 13.55 23.60
N PHE A 523 -13.25 12.40 22.92
CA PHE A 523 -14.47 11.80 22.40
C PHE A 523 -15.12 10.98 23.51
N ASP A 524 -16.38 11.25 23.82
CA ASP A 524 -17.12 10.63 24.92
C ASP A 524 -18.59 10.44 24.55
N ARG A 525 -19.31 9.60 25.28
CA ARG A 525 -20.75 9.38 25.12
C ARG A 525 -21.57 10.43 25.85
N VAL A 526 -20.96 11.29 26.68
CA VAL A 526 -21.65 12.37 27.39
C VAL A 526 -20.97 13.71 27.15
N THR A 527 -21.77 14.72 26.79
CA THR A 527 -21.33 16.11 26.65
C THR A 527 -22.30 17.10 27.29
N GLY A 528 -21.80 18.25 27.70
CA GLY A 528 -22.59 19.37 28.21
C GLY A 528 -23.14 20.27 27.11
N VAL A 529 -22.53 20.26 25.92
CA VAL A 529 -22.89 21.11 24.79
C VAL A 529 -22.81 20.31 23.50
N THR A 530 -23.92 20.27 22.76
CA THR A 530 -24.00 19.54 21.48
C THR A 530 -23.25 20.26 20.38
N ARG A 531 -22.31 19.54 19.77
CA ARG A 531 -21.60 19.94 18.56
C ARG A 531 -21.58 18.79 17.56
N MET A 532 -21.56 19.13 16.28
CA MET A 532 -21.44 18.15 15.21
C MET A 532 -20.39 18.57 14.19
N PHE A 533 -19.86 17.62 13.44
CA PHE A 533 -18.99 17.92 12.32
C PHE A 533 -19.81 18.20 11.06
N GLY A 534 -19.54 19.31 10.38
CA GLY A 534 -20.01 19.57 9.03
C GLY A 534 -19.37 18.64 8.00
N ALA A 535 -19.94 18.60 6.80
CA ALA A 535 -19.41 17.79 5.69
C ALA A 535 -17.98 18.23 5.28
N ASP A 536 -17.64 19.49 5.52
CA ASP A 536 -16.30 20.06 5.31
C ASP A 536 -15.33 19.81 6.47
N GLY A 537 -15.77 19.14 7.54
CA GLY A 537 -14.98 18.87 8.74
C GLY A 537 -14.99 19.98 9.78
N ALA A 538 -15.72 21.09 9.55
CA ALA A 538 -15.84 22.16 10.54
C ALA A 538 -16.69 21.70 11.73
N LEU A 539 -16.28 22.02 12.95
CA LEU A 539 -17.09 21.77 14.12
C LEU A 539 -18.12 22.90 14.29
N ILE A 540 -19.40 22.55 14.31
CA ILE A 540 -20.53 23.49 14.38
C ILE A 540 -21.43 23.20 15.57
N ASP A 541 -22.15 24.23 16.03
CA ASP A 541 -23.18 24.07 17.06
C ASP A 541 -24.30 23.17 16.54
N ALA A 542 -24.67 22.19 17.36
CA ALA A 542 -25.73 21.24 17.06
C ALA A 542 -26.87 21.32 18.08
N LYS A 543 -28.00 20.73 17.73
CA LYS A 543 -29.13 20.47 18.63
C LYS A 543 -29.70 19.09 18.38
N VAL A 544 -30.44 18.54 19.33
CA VAL A 544 -31.16 17.28 19.15
C VAL A 544 -32.39 17.53 18.29
N SER A 545 -32.51 16.79 17.17
CA SER A 545 -33.74 16.79 16.37
C SER A 545 -34.73 15.80 16.97
N GLU A 546 -35.71 16.27 17.73
CA GLU A 546 -36.67 15.41 18.43
C GLU A 546 -37.38 14.43 17.46
N VAL A 547 -37.08 13.13 17.62
CA VAL A 547 -37.80 12.01 16.98
C VAL A 547 -38.78 11.40 17.98
N THR A 548 -38.37 11.34 19.24
CA THR A 548 -39.22 11.00 20.38
C THR A 548 -38.74 11.77 21.61
N ARG A 549 -39.41 11.56 22.74
CA ARG A 549 -39.19 12.31 23.98
C ARG A 549 -39.50 11.44 25.19
N VAL A 550 -38.75 11.65 26.26
CA VAL A 550 -39.16 11.29 27.62
C VAL A 550 -40.11 12.36 28.12
N GLN A 551 -41.36 11.98 28.41
CA GLN A 551 -42.36 12.91 28.92
C GLN A 551 -42.02 13.35 30.35
N ASP A 552 -42.56 14.50 30.77
CA ASP A 552 -42.37 14.97 32.13
C ASP A 552 -43.00 14.00 33.13
N GLY A 553 -42.37 13.84 34.28
CA GLY A 553 -42.84 12.96 35.33
C GLY A 553 -43.87 13.63 36.24
N PRO A 554 -44.52 12.87 37.14
CA PRO A 554 -45.62 13.37 37.95
C PRO A 554 -45.18 14.26 39.12
N VAL A 555 -43.89 14.30 39.46
CA VAL A 555 -43.38 15.04 40.64
C VAL A 555 -43.03 16.47 40.24
N GLU A 556 -43.71 17.45 40.85
CA GLU A 556 -43.46 18.86 40.58
C GLU A 556 -41.99 19.22 40.87
N GLN A 557 -41.37 20.02 39.99
CA GLN A 557 -39.95 20.44 40.04
C GLN A 557 -38.89 19.31 39.86
N CYS A 558 -39.27 18.03 39.95
CA CYS A 558 -38.34 16.90 39.83
C CYS A 558 -38.55 16.11 38.51
N GLY A 559 -39.79 16.05 38.01
CA GLY A 559 -40.18 15.19 36.90
C GLY A 559 -40.34 13.74 37.37
N HIS A 560 -39.47 12.86 36.87
CA HIS A 560 -39.35 11.48 37.33
C HIS A 560 -38.42 11.42 38.54
N GLU A 561 -38.99 11.17 39.72
CA GLU A 561 -38.24 10.92 40.94
C GLU A 561 -37.88 9.44 41.05
N ILE A 562 -36.59 9.14 41.15
CA ILE A 562 -36.06 7.78 41.29
C ILE A 562 -35.32 7.70 42.63
N VAL A 563 -35.87 6.93 43.56
CA VAL A 563 -35.30 6.74 44.91
C VAL A 563 -34.52 5.43 44.97
N VAL A 564 -33.29 5.49 45.47
CA VAL A 564 -32.42 4.33 45.66
C VAL A 564 -32.92 3.49 46.84
N GLY A 565 -33.17 2.20 46.61
CA GLY A 565 -33.67 1.29 47.64
C GLY A 565 -32.62 0.90 48.67
N ASP A 566 -33.04 0.16 49.70
CA ASP A 566 -32.19 -0.27 50.83
C ASP A 566 -30.96 -1.09 50.42
N ASN A 567 -31.02 -1.75 49.25
CA ASN A 567 -29.91 -2.51 48.69
C ASN A 567 -28.90 -1.64 47.90
N GLY A 568 -29.06 -0.33 47.91
CA GLY A 568 -28.19 0.61 47.19
C GLY A 568 -28.38 0.61 45.67
N SER A 569 -29.55 0.17 45.19
CA SER A 569 -29.86 0.12 43.76
C SER A 569 -31.25 0.65 43.43
N ALA A 570 -31.42 1.13 42.20
CA ALA A 570 -32.72 1.43 41.60
C ALA A 570 -32.73 1.03 40.12
N LYS A 571 -33.86 0.53 39.64
CA LYS A 571 -34.08 0.21 38.22
C LYS A 571 -35.49 0.66 37.86
N VAL A 572 -35.60 1.62 36.95
CA VAL A 572 -36.87 2.21 36.51
C VAL A 572 -36.93 2.22 34.99
N GLU A 573 -38.11 1.93 34.46
CA GLU A 573 -38.39 1.95 33.03
C GLU A 573 -39.39 3.08 32.74
N ILE A 574 -38.93 4.07 31.98
CA ILE A 574 -39.69 5.27 31.64
C ILE A 574 -40.17 5.15 30.19
N PRO A 575 -41.48 5.21 29.92
CA PRO A 575 -42.00 5.11 28.56
C PRO A 575 -41.65 6.35 27.72
N LEU A 576 -41.26 6.12 26.47
CA LEU A 576 -41.02 7.14 25.45
C LEU A 576 -42.34 7.51 24.76
N ASN A 577 -42.40 8.74 24.24
CA ASN A 577 -43.51 9.21 23.41
C ASN A 577 -43.39 8.68 21.96
N GLY A 578 -43.44 7.36 21.81
CA GLY A 578 -43.30 6.67 20.52
C GLY A 578 -42.26 5.54 20.55
N ILE A 579 -42.01 4.95 19.38
CA ILE A 579 -41.03 3.88 19.19
C ILE A 579 -39.91 4.41 18.30
N ILE A 580 -38.67 4.28 18.74
CA ILE A 580 -37.46 4.54 17.93
C ILE A 580 -36.86 3.24 17.42
N LYS A 581 -36.26 3.32 16.22
CA LYS A 581 -35.58 2.19 15.59
C LYS A 581 -34.23 1.91 16.30
N LEU A 582 -33.67 0.74 16.06
CA LEU A 582 -32.28 0.46 16.44
C LEU A 582 -31.35 1.44 15.73
N GLY A 583 -30.50 2.10 16.51
CA GLY A 583 -29.52 3.07 16.02
C GLY A 583 -28.81 3.80 17.15
N ASP A 584 -28.05 4.83 16.79
CA ASP A 584 -27.40 5.74 17.72
C ASP A 584 -28.25 7.00 17.91
N TRP A 585 -28.55 7.33 19.16
CA TRP A 585 -29.43 8.40 19.54
C TRP A 585 -28.76 9.32 20.56
N VAL A 586 -29.07 10.61 20.53
CA VAL A 586 -28.69 11.56 21.58
C VAL A 586 -29.92 11.91 22.39
N LEU A 587 -29.86 11.65 23.70
CA LEU A 587 -30.85 12.03 24.69
C LEU A 587 -30.44 13.35 25.35
N GLU A 588 -31.35 14.33 25.35
CA GLU A 588 -31.29 15.47 26.26
C GLU A 588 -31.67 14.99 27.66
N PHE A 589 -30.72 15.01 28.59
CA PHE A 589 -30.86 14.47 29.94
C PHE A 589 -30.78 15.59 30.98
N PRO A 590 -31.87 16.37 31.18
CA PRO A 590 -31.97 17.33 32.26
C PRO A 590 -32.22 16.60 33.57
N ALA A 591 -31.16 16.37 34.34
CA ALA A 591 -31.25 15.65 35.60
C ALA A 591 -30.29 16.20 36.65
N THR A 592 -30.63 15.96 37.92
CA THR A 592 -29.80 16.25 39.10
C THR A 592 -29.94 15.13 40.11
N ALA A 593 -28.89 14.88 40.88
CA ALA A 593 -28.86 13.84 41.91
C ALA A 593 -28.63 14.44 43.30
N SER A 594 -29.12 13.78 44.34
CA SER A 594 -28.91 14.22 45.74
C SER A 594 -27.46 14.07 46.21
N GLU A 595 -26.68 13.23 45.53
CA GLU A 595 -25.27 12.97 45.79
C GLU A 595 -24.55 12.62 44.49
N ASN A 596 -23.23 12.43 44.55
CA ASN A 596 -22.49 11.90 43.42
C ASN A 596 -22.84 10.42 43.21
N MET A 597 -23.34 10.08 42.04
CA MET A 597 -23.73 8.70 41.69
C MET A 597 -23.59 8.43 40.20
N ASP A 598 -23.39 7.15 39.86
CA ASP A 598 -23.39 6.68 38.48
C ASP A 598 -24.80 6.26 38.06
N VAL A 599 -25.30 6.89 36.99
CA VAL A 599 -26.60 6.57 36.39
C VAL A 599 -26.40 5.94 35.03
N ARG A 600 -26.77 4.67 34.89
CA ARG A 600 -26.75 3.97 33.61
C ARG A 600 -28.06 4.17 32.87
N LEU A 601 -27.97 4.60 31.62
CA LEU A 601 -29.09 4.83 30.71
C LEU A 601 -29.00 3.82 29.56
N SER A 602 -30.12 3.18 29.22
CA SER A 602 -30.19 2.17 28.15
C SER A 602 -31.55 2.15 27.45
N LEU A 603 -31.58 1.65 26.21
CA LEU A 603 -32.78 1.54 25.36
C LEU A 603 -33.12 0.06 25.11
N PRO A 604 -33.75 -0.63 26.08
CA PRO A 604 -34.11 -2.03 25.93
C PRO A 604 -35.17 -2.25 24.85
N ASN A 605 -35.02 -3.33 24.09
CA ASN A 605 -35.93 -3.70 23.01
C ASN A 605 -35.98 -5.23 22.83
N PRO A 606 -37.01 -5.77 22.15
CA PRO A 606 -37.16 -7.22 22.00
C PRO A 606 -36.21 -7.85 20.97
N PHE A 607 -35.39 -7.06 20.27
CA PHE A 607 -34.49 -7.53 19.22
C PHE A 607 -33.04 -7.70 19.69
N GLU A 608 -32.70 -7.17 20.87
CA GLU A 608 -31.36 -7.24 21.47
C GLU A 608 -31.40 -8.02 22.79
N THR A 609 -30.32 -8.75 23.08
CA THR A 609 -30.14 -9.40 24.39
C THR A 609 -29.87 -8.35 25.48
N GLU A 610 -29.98 -8.75 26.74
CA GLU A 610 -29.62 -7.86 27.86
C GLU A 610 -28.15 -7.44 27.82
N GLU A 611 -27.26 -8.33 27.35
CA GLU A 611 -25.83 -8.04 27.15
C GLU A 611 -25.61 -7.01 26.03
N GLN A 612 -26.32 -7.14 24.91
CA GLN A 612 -26.28 -6.15 23.82
C GLN A 612 -26.83 -4.79 24.26
N THR A 613 -27.94 -4.78 25.00
CA THR A 613 -28.52 -3.56 25.58
C THR A 613 -27.53 -2.90 26.55
N LEU A 614 -26.80 -3.71 27.34
CA LEU A 614 -25.78 -3.22 28.27
C LEU A 614 -24.58 -2.61 27.52
N ALA A 615 -24.11 -3.26 26.45
CA ALA A 615 -23.04 -2.73 25.60
C ALA A 615 -23.44 -1.40 24.93
N GLY A 616 -24.71 -1.26 24.55
CA GLY A 616 -25.28 -0.02 24.00
C GLY A 616 -25.56 1.07 25.02
N SER A 617 -25.51 0.77 26.33
CA SER A 617 -25.81 1.69 27.42
C SER A 617 -24.69 2.71 27.69
N THR A 618 -25.04 3.80 28.35
CA THR A 618 -24.08 4.84 28.76
C THR A 618 -24.21 5.12 30.26
N VAL A 619 -23.09 5.21 30.94
CA VAL A 619 -23.02 5.62 32.36
C VAL A 619 -22.78 7.12 32.42
N VAL A 620 -23.62 7.83 33.15
CA VAL A 620 -23.57 9.27 33.36
C VAL A 620 -23.22 9.54 34.81
N HIS A 621 -22.12 10.25 35.05
CA HIS A 621 -21.75 10.68 36.39
C HIS A 621 -22.59 11.89 36.80
N MET A 622 -23.42 11.71 37.81
CA MET A 622 -24.36 12.70 38.32
C MET A 622 -23.83 13.37 39.57
N ASN A 623 -24.29 14.60 39.80
CA ASN A 623 -24.02 15.42 40.98
C ASN A 623 -25.25 16.29 41.28
N ASP A 624 -25.12 17.17 42.26
CA ASP A 624 -26.15 18.12 42.70
C ASP A 624 -26.37 19.31 41.75
N GLN A 625 -25.65 19.36 40.62
CA GLN A 625 -25.78 20.44 39.65
C GLN A 625 -26.82 20.10 38.59
N LEU A 626 -27.90 20.89 38.59
CA LEU A 626 -28.89 20.90 37.52
C LEU A 626 -28.30 21.60 36.29
N ARG A 627 -27.84 20.79 35.33
CA ARG A 627 -27.33 21.24 34.04
C ARG A 627 -27.71 20.26 32.93
N PRO A 628 -27.92 20.74 31.68
CA PRO A 628 -28.17 19.85 30.56
C PRO A 628 -26.94 18.95 30.32
N ARG A 629 -27.21 17.66 30.17
CA ARG A 629 -26.27 16.64 29.71
C ARG A 629 -26.87 16.00 28.46
N TYR A 630 -26.05 15.76 27.46
CA TYR A 630 -26.45 15.09 26.22
C TYR A 630 -25.78 13.74 26.19
N VAL A 631 -26.58 12.68 26.13
CA VAL A 631 -26.13 11.31 26.31
C VAL A 631 -26.34 10.54 25.02
N ASN A 632 -25.25 10.04 24.42
CA ASN A 632 -25.30 9.11 23.31
C ASN A 632 -25.68 7.71 23.80
N LEU A 633 -26.72 7.13 23.21
CA LEU A 633 -27.25 5.80 23.52
C LEU A 633 -27.37 5.00 22.23
N ASN A 634 -26.98 3.73 22.27
CA ASN A 634 -27.21 2.79 21.16
C ASN A 634 -28.36 1.85 21.55
N GLY A 635 -29.24 1.58 20.59
CA GLY A 635 -30.41 0.71 20.76
C GLY A 635 -31.67 1.32 20.19
N GLY A 636 -32.82 0.94 20.72
CA GLY A 636 -34.12 1.41 20.24
C GLY A 636 -35.28 0.96 21.14
N GLY A 637 -36.50 1.00 20.62
CA GLY A 637 -37.70 0.62 21.38
C GLY A 637 -38.50 1.82 21.87
N ASN A 638 -39.26 1.63 22.94
CA ASN A 638 -40.22 2.60 23.47
C ASN A 638 -40.03 2.90 24.96
N THR A 639 -38.89 2.51 25.52
CA THR A 639 -38.60 2.64 26.95
C THR A 639 -37.17 3.13 27.12
N LEU A 640 -36.97 4.13 27.98
CA LEU A 640 -35.68 4.45 28.56
C LEU A 640 -35.56 3.74 29.90
N ARG A 641 -34.56 2.88 30.05
CA ARG A 641 -34.25 2.23 31.31
C ARG A 641 -33.14 2.99 32.03
N VAL A 642 -33.43 3.39 33.26
CA VAL A 642 -32.52 4.04 34.19
C VAL A 642 -32.13 3.03 35.26
N THR A 643 -30.83 2.80 35.42
CA THR A 643 -30.27 1.89 36.42
C THR A 643 -29.23 2.63 37.27
N ILE A 644 -29.38 2.54 38.59
CA ILE A 644 -28.44 3.07 39.58
C ILE A 644 -27.94 1.90 40.41
N GLU A 645 -26.63 1.81 40.58
CA GLU A 645 -25.98 0.79 41.40
C GLU A 645 -25.00 1.47 42.35
N LYS A 646 -24.86 0.93 43.57
CA LYS A 646 -23.87 1.36 44.58
C LYS A 646 -24.02 2.82 45.03
N ALA A 647 -25.26 3.31 45.11
CA ALA A 647 -25.59 4.61 45.70
C ALA A 647 -26.07 4.46 47.16
N THR A 648 -26.07 5.56 47.92
CA THR A 648 -26.56 5.58 49.30
C THR A 648 -28.06 5.27 49.32
N PRO A 649 -28.53 4.36 50.19
CA PRO A 649 -29.97 4.13 50.37
C PRO A 649 -30.72 5.44 50.67
N GLY A 650 -31.81 5.68 49.94
CA GLY A 650 -32.59 6.91 50.02
C GLY A 650 -32.05 8.08 49.20
N ALA A 651 -30.90 7.95 48.52
CA ALA A 651 -30.46 8.92 47.53
C ALA A 651 -31.48 9.03 46.39
N THR A 652 -31.61 10.22 45.81
CA THR A 652 -32.62 10.50 44.78
C THR A 652 -31.99 11.04 43.50
N LEU A 653 -32.59 10.65 42.38
CA LEU A 653 -32.33 11.21 41.05
C LEU A 653 -33.63 11.87 40.57
N CYS A 654 -33.55 13.15 40.22
CA CYS A 654 -34.63 13.88 39.56
C CYS A 654 -34.30 14.01 38.08
N MET A 655 -35.20 13.54 37.22
CA MET A 655 -35.08 13.59 35.76
C MET A 655 -36.29 14.29 35.13
N GLY A 656 -36.05 15.40 34.45
CA GLY A 656 -37.07 16.11 33.68
C GLY A 656 -37.31 15.52 32.28
N ALA A 657 -38.24 16.15 31.56
CA ALA A 657 -38.55 15.79 30.17
C ALA A 657 -37.38 16.08 29.21
N GLY A 658 -37.09 15.18 28.28
CA GLY A 658 -35.94 15.29 27.37
C GLY A 658 -36.21 14.77 25.96
N ALA A 659 -35.71 15.48 24.94
CA ALA A 659 -35.80 15.03 23.55
C ALA A 659 -34.80 13.90 23.27
N ILE A 660 -35.16 13.00 22.34
CA ILE A 660 -34.27 11.95 21.81
C ILE A 660 -34.27 12.05 20.30
N GLY A 661 -33.08 12.08 19.71
CA GLY A 661 -32.92 12.12 18.26
C GLY A 661 -31.48 12.27 17.81
N PRO A 662 -31.24 12.37 16.49
CA PRO A 662 -29.93 12.65 15.95
C PRO A 662 -29.55 14.12 16.18
N LEU A 663 -28.25 14.41 16.11
CA LEU A 663 -27.76 15.78 16.07
C LEU A 663 -28.00 16.41 14.70
N VAL A 664 -28.48 17.64 14.69
CA VAL A 664 -28.64 18.48 13.49
C VAL A 664 -28.05 19.87 13.73
N PRO A 665 -27.68 20.62 12.68
CA PRO A 665 -27.17 21.98 12.84
C PRO A 665 -28.14 22.87 13.63
N ALA A 666 -27.61 23.65 14.57
CA ALA A 666 -28.43 24.55 15.39
C ALA A 666 -29.01 25.71 14.56
N LYS A 667 -28.26 26.18 13.56
CA LYS A 667 -28.66 27.18 12.57
C LYS A 667 -28.53 26.57 11.17
N LEU A 668 -29.57 26.75 10.34
CA LEU A 668 -29.61 26.33 8.93
C LEU A 668 -28.94 27.36 8.04
#